data_AF-A0A2M9IQK1-F1
#
_entry.id   AF-A0A2M9IQK1-F1
#
_cell.length_a   1.000
_cell.length_b   1.000
_cell.length_c   1.000
_cell.angle_alpha   90.00
_cell.angle_beta   90.00
_cell.angle_gamma   90.00
#
_symmetry.space_group_name_H-M   'P 1'
#
loop_
_entity.id
_entity.type
_entity.pdbx_description
1 polymer ?
#
loop_
_entity_poly.entity_id
_entity_poly.type
_entity_poly.pdbx_seq_one_letter_code
_entity_poly.pdbx_strand_id
1 'polypeptide(L)'
;MVGALAAGLLCTTGLAVPAVAAPAPAASARDSVTPTRADGLALTPPMGFNNWNSTNCRAEFDEAMVKGIADLFVAKGLKDAGYQYVNLDDCWALPARDANGKLVPDPVRFPGGIGAVADYVHSKGLKLGIYTSAGTKTCNNAGFPGALGHEYSDAQQFADWGVDYLKYDNCNNQGVDARLRYTTMRDALKATGRPIVYSICEWGQNKPWEWAADVGDLWRTTDDISDNWGSMLSILKQNLPLAPYAGPGHWNDPDMLEVGNGGMTDTEYRTHFSMWSVMAAPLLIGSDLRKASEATLDILGNREVVAVDQDPLGRQGAVVSSEDGRWVVAKEMKDGSRAVALFNETGSPQRIATTARAVGLPGAAAYTLRDLWEHRSYNTAGTISATVPAHGTVLVRVQPDRDWAANPPAVELGLDGSLLLELGRPATLTTTVTDLGRTPATRVSVSLTGPAGWTVRPESAVRAPAVPTGKALRTRWTVTAPAGTPTGSYDLTLRASHRSPGGVRVDSALTLAAGVVVRPPAGTSYLSDLPWLSAANGYGPVERDTSNGESAAGDGHPITLGGVVYAKGLGVHADSAVEFYTGATCRTVTADVGVDDEKDGRGTVAFEIWADGRKAAATGVLTNAMGARPLSADVTGAQVVRLVVTDGGDGVDSDHADWADARLVC
;
A
#
# COMPACT_ATOMS: atom_id res chain seq x y z
N MET A 1 54.94 -48.84 -44.50
CA MET A 1 53.95 -48.36 -45.49
C MET A 1 53.13 -47.28 -44.82
N VAL A 2 52.95 -46.17 -45.53
CA VAL A 2 52.10 -44.99 -45.28
C VAL A 2 50.91 -45.30 -44.34
N GLY A 3 50.56 -44.54 -43.31
CA GLY A 3 51.01 -43.25 -42.78
C GLY A 3 49.93 -42.76 -41.81
N ALA A 4 50.30 -42.15 -40.69
CA ALA A 4 49.46 -41.27 -39.88
C ALA A 4 50.35 -40.60 -38.82
N LEU A 5 50.56 -39.30 -38.94
CA LEU A 5 51.26 -38.50 -37.93
C LEU A 5 50.21 -37.70 -37.18
N ALA A 6 50.04 -38.06 -35.90
CA ALA A 6 49.31 -37.31 -34.91
C ALA A 6 50.30 -36.63 -33.96
N ALA A 7 50.03 -35.34 -33.73
CA ALA A 7 50.02 -34.64 -32.45
C ALA A 7 51.30 -34.49 -31.59
N GLY A 8 51.40 -33.30 -30.99
CA GLY A 8 52.05 -33.09 -29.68
C GLY A 8 53.13 -32.02 -29.68
N LEU A 9 52.75 -30.74 -29.76
CA LEU A 9 52.78 -29.78 -28.64
C LEU A 9 54.18 -29.39 -28.13
N LEU A 10 54.53 -28.10 -28.22
CA LEU A 10 55.12 -27.36 -27.10
C LEU A 10 55.00 -25.84 -27.30
N CYS A 11 54.50 -25.21 -26.24
CA CYS A 11 54.06 -23.84 -26.09
C CYS A 11 55.18 -22.79 -26.20
N THR A 12 54.84 -21.57 -26.63
CA THR A 12 55.31 -20.33 -25.98
C THR A 12 54.36 -19.13 -26.27
N THR A 13 53.75 -18.66 -25.18
CA THR A 13 53.31 -17.30 -24.81
C THR A 13 53.14 -16.20 -25.87
N GLY A 14 51.90 -15.73 -26.02
CA GLY A 14 51.56 -14.39 -26.51
C GLY A 14 50.43 -13.79 -25.66
N LEU A 15 50.68 -12.63 -25.06
CA LEU A 15 49.73 -11.86 -24.24
C LEU A 15 48.55 -11.39 -25.12
N ALA A 16 47.32 -11.77 -24.75
CA ALA A 16 46.10 -11.24 -25.35
C ALA A 16 45.41 -10.27 -24.38
N VAL A 17 45.22 -9.04 -24.85
CA VAL A 17 44.39 -8.00 -24.21
C VAL A 17 42.93 -8.44 -24.25
N PRO A 18 42.13 -8.33 -23.16
CA PRO A 18 40.71 -8.62 -23.24
C PRO A 18 40.02 -7.51 -24.04
N ALA A 19 39.38 -7.89 -25.13
CA ALA A 19 38.52 -7.01 -25.91
C ALA A 19 37.31 -6.60 -25.07
N VAL A 20 37.12 -5.29 -24.91
CA VAL A 20 35.91 -4.69 -24.33
C VAL A 20 34.74 -4.98 -25.26
N ALA A 21 33.76 -5.75 -24.79
CA ALA A 21 32.53 -5.99 -25.52
C ALA A 21 31.74 -4.67 -25.63
N ALA A 22 31.41 -4.27 -26.86
CA ALA A 22 30.55 -3.13 -27.12
C ALA A 22 29.12 -3.43 -26.62
N PRO A 23 28.41 -2.45 -26.03
CA PRO A 23 27.03 -2.65 -25.59
C PRO A 23 26.13 -2.87 -26.81
N ALA A 24 25.28 -3.88 -26.73
CA ALA A 24 24.26 -4.16 -27.73
C ALA A 24 23.29 -2.96 -27.86
N PRO A 25 22.83 -2.62 -29.07
CA PRO A 25 21.91 -1.51 -29.26
C PRO A 25 20.57 -1.83 -28.57
N ALA A 26 20.03 -0.84 -27.87
CA ALA A 26 18.72 -0.90 -27.23
C ALA A 26 17.66 -1.32 -28.24
N ALA A 27 16.91 -2.38 -27.92
CA ALA A 27 15.75 -2.77 -28.69
C ALA A 27 14.75 -1.60 -28.69
N SER A 28 14.43 -1.10 -29.88
CA SER A 28 13.33 -0.15 -30.06
C SER A 28 12.04 -0.79 -29.57
N ALA A 29 11.39 -0.19 -28.58
CA ALA A 29 10.02 -0.49 -28.20
C ALA A 29 9.15 -0.39 -29.46
N ARG A 30 8.64 -1.54 -29.92
CA ARG A 30 7.57 -1.56 -30.90
C ARG A 30 6.30 -1.28 -30.11
N ASP A 31 5.59 -0.22 -30.48
CA ASP A 31 4.22 0.04 -30.04
C ASP A 31 3.33 -1.17 -30.38
N SER A 32 3.16 -2.08 -29.43
CA SER A 32 2.07 -3.04 -29.46
C SER A 32 0.83 -2.32 -28.92
N VAL A 33 0.09 -1.69 -29.83
CA VAL A 33 -1.29 -1.29 -29.53
C VAL A 33 -2.10 -2.57 -29.43
N THR A 34 -2.30 -3.06 -28.20
CA THR A 34 -3.24 -4.13 -27.89
C THR A 34 -4.64 -3.66 -28.30
N PRO A 35 -5.41 -4.44 -29.09
CA PRO A 35 -6.70 -3.98 -29.57
C PRO A 35 -7.66 -3.78 -28.39
N THR A 36 -8.32 -2.63 -28.36
CA THR A 36 -9.43 -2.33 -27.46
C THR A 36 -10.55 -3.36 -27.69
N ARG A 37 -11.13 -3.94 -26.64
CA ARG A 37 -12.21 -4.93 -26.77
C ARG A 37 -13.37 -4.32 -27.56
N ALA A 38 -13.88 -5.06 -28.55
CA ALA A 38 -14.83 -4.54 -29.54
C ALA A 38 -16.22 -4.17 -28.97
N ASP A 39 -16.53 -4.60 -27.74
CA ASP A 39 -17.80 -4.31 -27.06
C ASP A 39 -17.81 -2.94 -26.35
N GLY A 40 -16.65 -2.28 -26.20
CA GLY A 40 -16.55 -0.92 -25.67
C GLY A 40 -16.83 -0.81 -24.17
N LEU A 41 -16.81 -1.91 -23.43
CA LEU A 41 -16.98 -1.94 -21.98
C LEU A 41 -15.66 -1.64 -21.25
N ALA A 42 -15.77 -1.11 -20.03
CA ALA A 42 -14.65 -0.82 -19.13
C ALA A 42 -13.43 -0.13 -19.80
N LEU A 43 -13.67 0.86 -20.67
CA LEU A 43 -12.58 1.63 -21.31
C LEU A 43 -11.74 2.43 -20.31
N THR A 44 -12.28 2.64 -19.12
CA THR A 44 -11.59 3.05 -17.89
C THR A 44 -11.96 2.06 -16.77
N PRO A 45 -11.19 1.98 -15.67
CA PRO A 45 -11.49 1.07 -14.58
C PRO A 45 -12.92 1.27 -14.05
N PRO A 46 -13.71 0.21 -13.80
CA PRO A 46 -15.05 0.36 -13.25
C PRO A 46 -15.05 1.07 -11.89
N MET A 47 -15.98 2.01 -11.69
CA MET A 47 -16.18 2.71 -10.43
C MET A 47 -17.58 2.46 -9.86
N GLY A 48 -17.67 2.12 -8.58
CA GLY A 48 -18.96 1.75 -8.00
C GLY A 48 -18.90 1.45 -6.50
N PHE A 49 -19.81 0.58 -6.08
CA PHE A 49 -19.96 0.08 -4.73
C PHE A 49 -20.13 -1.44 -4.78
N ASN A 50 -19.67 -2.13 -3.74
CA ASN A 50 -19.97 -3.53 -3.47
C ASN A 50 -20.20 -3.71 -1.95
N ASN A 51 -21.22 -4.46 -1.55
CA ASN A 51 -21.61 -4.59 -0.15
C ASN A 51 -20.73 -5.53 0.69
N TRP A 52 -19.89 -6.38 0.09
CA TRP A 52 -19.23 -7.49 0.78
C TRP A 52 -18.46 -7.06 2.03
N ASN A 53 -17.59 -6.04 1.92
CA ASN A 53 -16.75 -5.59 3.04
C ASN A 53 -17.57 -4.99 4.19
N SER A 54 -18.73 -4.40 3.90
CA SER A 54 -19.53 -3.69 4.92
C SER A 54 -20.68 -4.49 5.51
N THR A 55 -21.21 -5.49 4.81
CA THR A 55 -22.36 -6.28 5.30
C THR A 55 -22.18 -7.78 5.19
N ASN A 56 -21.27 -8.28 4.35
CA ASN A 56 -21.20 -9.69 3.97
C ASN A 56 -22.63 -10.21 3.66
N CYS A 57 -23.07 -11.23 4.41
CA CYS A 57 -24.40 -11.82 4.32
C CYS A 57 -25.32 -11.43 5.49
N ARG A 58 -24.99 -10.37 6.25
CA ARG A 58 -25.83 -9.91 7.37
C ARG A 58 -27.18 -9.38 6.87
N ALA A 59 -28.14 -9.25 7.79
CA ALA A 59 -29.53 -8.89 7.46
C ALA A 59 -29.66 -7.48 6.84
N GLU A 60 -28.70 -6.59 7.09
CA GLU A 60 -28.67 -5.25 6.51
C GLU A 60 -28.39 -5.24 5.01
N PHE A 61 -27.97 -6.37 4.42
CA PHE A 61 -27.89 -6.54 2.97
C PHE A 61 -29.26 -6.92 2.39
N ASP A 62 -30.00 -5.90 1.98
CA ASP A 62 -31.35 -6.00 1.43
C ASP A 62 -31.62 -4.94 0.34
N GLU A 63 -32.81 -5.00 -0.27
CA GLU A 63 -33.27 -4.06 -1.28
C GLU A 63 -33.22 -2.59 -0.79
N ALA A 64 -33.53 -2.33 0.48
CA ALA A 64 -33.55 -0.98 1.03
C ALA A 64 -32.14 -0.40 1.15
N MET A 65 -31.16 -1.19 1.57
CA MET A 65 -29.75 -0.81 1.58
C MET A 65 -29.29 -0.42 0.17
N VAL A 66 -29.53 -1.29 -0.82
CA VAL A 66 -29.05 -1.09 -2.20
C VAL A 66 -29.63 0.19 -2.79
N LYS A 67 -30.93 0.43 -2.60
CA LYS A 67 -31.59 1.67 -3.02
C LYS A 67 -31.03 2.89 -2.29
N GLY A 68 -30.76 2.77 -0.99
CA GLY A 68 -30.14 3.81 -0.18
C GLY A 68 -28.73 4.19 -0.66
N ILE A 69 -27.91 3.22 -1.06
CA ILE A 69 -26.60 3.48 -1.67
C ILE A 69 -26.74 4.21 -3.00
N ALA A 70 -27.67 3.77 -3.87
CA ALA A 70 -27.95 4.44 -5.13
C ALA A 70 -28.38 5.91 -4.93
N ASP A 71 -29.21 6.17 -3.91
CA ASP A 71 -29.62 7.53 -3.54
C ASP A 71 -28.44 8.36 -3.03
N LEU A 72 -27.55 7.78 -2.22
CA LEU A 72 -26.36 8.46 -1.71
C LEU A 72 -25.35 8.78 -2.80
N PHE A 73 -25.21 7.92 -3.82
CA PHE A 73 -24.37 8.23 -4.98
C PHE A 73 -24.77 9.54 -5.64
N VAL A 74 -26.07 9.77 -5.81
CA VAL A 74 -26.61 11.01 -6.38
C VAL A 74 -26.50 12.15 -5.36
N ALA A 75 -27.00 11.95 -4.14
CA ALA A 75 -27.14 13.00 -3.13
C ALA A 75 -25.79 13.54 -2.62
N LYS A 76 -24.74 12.70 -2.63
CA LYS A 76 -23.38 13.07 -2.19
C LYS A 76 -22.45 13.41 -3.35
N GLY A 77 -22.95 13.43 -4.58
CA GLY A 77 -22.15 13.80 -5.76
C GLY A 77 -21.10 12.76 -6.18
N LEU A 78 -21.17 11.53 -5.65
CA LEU A 78 -20.28 10.43 -6.04
C LEU A 78 -20.57 9.97 -7.47
N LYS A 79 -21.84 10.00 -7.90
CA LYS A 79 -22.20 9.76 -9.31
C LYS A 79 -21.45 10.71 -10.24
N ASP A 80 -21.41 11.99 -9.89
CA ASP A 80 -20.70 13.01 -10.68
C ASP A 80 -19.17 12.89 -10.58
N ALA A 81 -18.66 12.24 -9.53
CA ALA A 81 -17.26 11.87 -9.43
C ALA A 81 -16.91 10.67 -10.33
N GLY A 82 -17.86 9.80 -10.66
CA GLY A 82 -17.69 8.69 -11.60
C GLY A 82 -18.28 7.35 -11.14
N TYR A 83 -18.68 7.23 -9.86
CA TYR A 83 -19.23 6.00 -9.31
C TYR A 83 -20.60 5.70 -9.91
N GLN A 84 -20.70 4.61 -10.67
CA GLN A 84 -21.89 4.30 -11.47
C GLN A 84 -22.46 2.90 -11.22
N TYR A 85 -21.65 1.95 -10.73
CA TYR A 85 -22.08 0.58 -10.48
C TYR A 85 -22.50 0.38 -9.02
N VAL A 86 -23.69 -0.16 -8.76
CA VAL A 86 -24.16 -0.58 -7.45
C VAL A 86 -24.20 -2.11 -7.46
N ASN A 87 -23.14 -2.76 -6.98
CA ASN A 87 -22.96 -4.20 -7.11
C ASN A 87 -23.49 -4.93 -5.88
N LEU A 88 -24.27 -5.98 -6.13
CA LEU A 88 -24.68 -6.98 -5.16
C LEU A 88 -23.62 -8.08 -5.12
N ASP A 89 -23.14 -8.42 -3.92
CA ASP A 89 -22.26 -9.57 -3.71
C ASP A 89 -23.04 -10.83 -3.29
N ASP A 90 -22.38 -11.83 -2.72
CA ASP A 90 -23.00 -13.11 -2.33
C ASP A 90 -24.23 -12.95 -1.40
N CYS A 91 -25.02 -14.02 -1.26
CA CYS A 91 -26.18 -14.10 -0.37
C CYS A 91 -27.44 -13.32 -0.80
N TRP A 92 -27.56 -12.93 -2.07
CA TRP A 92 -28.77 -12.29 -2.61
C TRP A 92 -29.87 -13.27 -3.01
N ALA A 93 -29.53 -14.54 -3.27
CA ALA A 93 -30.44 -15.58 -3.74
C ALA A 93 -30.84 -16.56 -2.63
N LEU A 94 -31.83 -17.42 -2.88
CA LEU A 94 -32.08 -18.61 -2.06
C LEU A 94 -31.01 -19.70 -2.32
N PRO A 95 -30.74 -20.59 -1.34
CA PRO A 95 -29.76 -21.68 -1.51
C PRO A 95 -30.10 -22.73 -2.59
N ALA A 96 -31.33 -22.69 -3.10
CA ALA A 96 -31.84 -23.61 -4.12
C ALA A 96 -32.39 -22.83 -5.33
N ARG A 97 -32.16 -23.40 -6.51
CA ARG A 97 -32.83 -23.00 -7.76
C ARG A 97 -34.29 -23.44 -7.72
N ASP A 98 -35.13 -22.80 -8.52
CA ASP A 98 -36.52 -23.24 -8.71
C ASP A 98 -36.63 -24.54 -9.54
N ALA A 99 -37.85 -25.00 -9.77
CA ALA A 99 -38.13 -26.21 -10.54
C ALA A 99 -37.68 -26.14 -12.01
N ASN A 100 -37.45 -24.93 -12.55
CA ASN A 100 -36.95 -24.70 -13.90
C ASN A 100 -35.42 -24.52 -13.93
N GLY A 101 -34.74 -24.68 -12.79
CA GLY A 101 -33.30 -24.48 -12.66
C GLY A 101 -32.88 -23.00 -12.62
N LYS A 102 -33.80 -22.08 -12.36
CA LYS A 102 -33.52 -20.64 -12.30
C LYS A 102 -33.11 -20.19 -10.90
N LEU A 103 -32.28 -19.15 -10.83
CA LEU A 103 -31.93 -18.49 -9.57
C LEU A 103 -33.16 -17.76 -9.04
N VAL A 104 -33.36 -17.83 -7.72
CA VAL A 104 -34.49 -17.20 -7.03
C VAL A 104 -33.94 -16.16 -6.07
N PRO A 105 -34.19 -14.85 -6.28
CA PRO A 105 -33.84 -13.82 -5.31
C PRO A 105 -34.50 -14.13 -3.95
N ASP A 106 -33.78 -13.90 -2.85
CA ASP A 106 -34.36 -14.11 -1.52
C ASP A 106 -35.58 -13.17 -1.34
N PRO A 107 -36.80 -13.69 -1.12
CA PRO A 107 -38.02 -12.87 -1.09
C PRO A 107 -38.13 -12.01 0.17
N VAL A 108 -37.33 -12.27 1.20
CA VAL A 108 -37.24 -11.44 2.41
C VAL A 108 -36.32 -10.25 2.16
N ARG A 109 -35.15 -10.49 1.56
CA ARG A 109 -34.17 -9.43 1.25
C ARG A 109 -34.58 -8.57 0.04
N PHE A 110 -35.13 -9.22 -0.98
CA PHE A 110 -35.47 -8.64 -2.28
C PHE A 110 -36.93 -8.98 -2.65
N PRO A 111 -37.91 -8.46 -1.90
CA PRO A 111 -39.33 -8.76 -2.14
C PRO A 111 -39.81 -8.34 -3.54
N GLY A 112 -39.20 -7.31 -4.15
CA GLY A 112 -39.46 -6.92 -5.54
C GLY A 112 -38.72 -7.74 -6.60
N GLY A 113 -37.81 -8.62 -6.18
CA GLY A 113 -36.86 -9.31 -7.06
C GLY A 113 -35.78 -8.36 -7.62
N ILE A 114 -34.76 -8.95 -8.26
CA ILE A 114 -33.59 -8.19 -8.75
C ILE A 114 -33.96 -7.21 -9.88
N GLY A 115 -34.89 -7.58 -10.76
CA GLY A 115 -35.34 -6.67 -11.84
C GLY A 115 -35.89 -5.34 -11.30
N ALA A 116 -36.68 -5.37 -10.23
CA ALA A 116 -37.19 -4.13 -9.62
C ALA A 116 -36.09 -3.28 -8.96
N VAL A 117 -35.03 -3.92 -8.46
CA VAL A 117 -33.84 -3.22 -7.96
C VAL A 117 -33.08 -2.58 -9.11
N ALA A 118 -32.88 -3.30 -10.21
CA ALA A 118 -32.23 -2.79 -11.42
C ALA A 118 -32.97 -1.57 -11.97
N ASP A 119 -34.29 -1.67 -12.14
CA ASP A 119 -35.14 -0.55 -12.58
C ASP A 119 -34.98 0.68 -11.69
N TYR A 120 -34.92 0.50 -10.37
CA TYR A 120 -34.69 1.61 -9.44
C TYR A 120 -33.31 2.23 -9.62
N VAL A 121 -32.26 1.42 -9.67
CA VAL A 121 -30.87 1.89 -9.86
C VAL A 121 -30.72 2.60 -11.21
N HIS A 122 -31.30 2.06 -12.28
CA HIS A 122 -31.34 2.69 -13.61
C HIS A 122 -32.11 4.01 -13.61
N SER A 123 -33.19 4.14 -12.83
CA SER A 123 -33.94 5.40 -12.70
C SER A 123 -33.10 6.54 -12.10
N LYS A 124 -32.02 6.21 -11.38
CA LYS A 124 -31.02 7.16 -10.86
C LYS A 124 -29.90 7.44 -11.87
N GLY A 125 -29.96 6.83 -13.05
CA GLY A 125 -28.90 6.85 -14.07
C GLY A 125 -27.62 6.17 -13.59
N LEU A 126 -27.77 5.13 -12.77
CA LEU A 126 -26.70 4.24 -12.31
C LEU A 126 -26.88 2.86 -12.98
N LYS A 127 -26.00 1.91 -12.66
CA LYS A 127 -25.95 0.56 -13.20
C LYS A 127 -25.95 -0.46 -12.07
N LEU A 128 -26.58 -1.62 -12.27
CA LEU A 128 -26.66 -2.68 -11.26
C LEU A 128 -25.65 -3.79 -11.57
N GLY A 129 -24.89 -4.20 -10.56
CA GLY A 129 -24.08 -5.42 -10.63
C GLY A 129 -24.64 -6.56 -9.80
N ILE A 130 -24.31 -7.79 -10.20
CA ILE A 130 -24.67 -9.01 -9.49
C ILE A 130 -23.46 -9.93 -9.33
N TYR A 131 -23.60 -10.93 -8.45
CA TYR A 131 -22.56 -11.89 -8.12
C TYR A 131 -23.05 -13.33 -8.31
N THR A 132 -22.16 -14.19 -8.79
CA THR A 132 -22.24 -15.65 -8.62
C THR A 132 -20.84 -16.26 -8.75
N SER A 133 -20.70 -17.58 -8.76
CA SER A 133 -19.41 -18.29 -8.86
C SER A 133 -19.30 -19.15 -10.11
N ALA A 134 -18.08 -19.25 -10.65
CA ALA A 134 -17.62 -20.24 -11.62
C ALA A 134 -17.45 -21.63 -10.98
N GLY A 135 -18.45 -22.05 -10.22
CA GLY A 135 -18.51 -23.31 -9.51
C GLY A 135 -19.95 -23.75 -9.29
N THR A 136 -20.13 -24.88 -8.61
CA THR A 136 -21.48 -25.42 -8.32
C THR A 136 -22.20 -24.61 -7.23
N LYS A 137 -21.43 -23.94 -6.38
CA LYS A 137 -21.89 -23.12 -5.25
C LYS A 137 -21.05 -21.85 -5.13
N THR A 138 -21.62 -20.78 -4.57
CA THR A 138 -20.88 -19.58 -4.17
C THR A 138 -19.95 -19.87 -2.99
N CYS A 139 -19.13 -18.89 -2.59
CA CYS A 139 -18.16 -19.08 -1.52
C CYS A 139 -18.77 -19.24 -0.13
N ASN A 140 -19.95 -18.64 0.12
CA ASN A 140 -20.57 -18.76 1.42
C ASN A 140 -20.98 -20.20 1.76
N ASN A 141 -20.70 -20.62 3.00
CA ASN A 141 -21.00 -21.97 3.50
C ASN A 141 -22.51 -22.33 3.52
N ALA A 142 -23.41 -21.35 3.44
CA ALA A 142 -24.83 -21.59 3.25
C ALA A 142 -25.14 -22.23 1.87
N GLY A 143 -24.20 -22.16 0.92
CA GLY A 143 -24.25 -22.90 -0.34
C GLY A 143 -25.26 -22.34 -1.33
N PHE A 144 -25.17 -21.06 -1.68
CA PHE A 144 -25.99 -20.48 -2.75
C PHE A 144 -25.57 -21.05 -4.12
N PRO A 145 -26.49 -21.18 -5.10
CA PRO A 145 -26.16 -21.79 -6.39
C PRO A 145 -25.10 -20.98 -7.14
N GLY A 146 -24.01 -21.66 -7.55
CA GLY A 146 -23.09 -21.13 -8.55
C GLY A 146 -23.58 -21.45 -9.97
N ALA A 147 -22.89 -20.92 -10.98
CA ALA A 147 -23.35 -21.01 -12.37
C ALA A 147 -22.65 -22.09 -13.20
N LEU A 148 -21.76 -22.91 -12.63
CA LEU A 148 -21.10 -24.00 -13.38
C LEU A 148 -22.14 -24.99 -13.92
N GLY A 149 -22.22 -25.11 -15.24
CA GLY A 149 -23.23 -25.91 -15.95
C GLY A 149 -24.59 -25.21 -16.16
N HIS A 150 -24.73 -23.96 -15.71
CA HIS A 150 -25.94 -23.13 -15.83
C HIS A 150 -25.65 -21.78 -16.52
N GLU A 151 -24.46 -21.58 -17.09
CA GLU A 151 -23.93 -20.28 -17.51
C GLU A 151 -24.86 -19.55 -18.47
N TYR A 152 -25.35 -20.23 -19.52
CA TYR A 152 -26.27 -19.64 -20.51
C TYR A 152 -27.64 -19.29 -19.92
N SER A 153 -28.15 -20.12 -19.00
CA SER A 153 -29.43 -19.87 -18.34
C SER A 153 -29.35 -18.67 -17.39
N ASP A 154 -28.25 -18.58 -16.64
CA ASP A 154 -28.03 -17.54 -15.64
C ASP A 154 -27.67 -16.21 -16.30
N ALA A 155 -26.80 -16.21 -17.31
CA ALA A 155 -26.49 -15.03 -18.09
C ALA A 155 -27.75 -14.40 -18.71
N GLN A 156 -28.62 -15.23 -19.32
CA GLN A 156 -29.89 -14.73 -19.86
C GLN A 156 -30.79 -14.16 -18.75
N GLN A 157 -30.86 -14.82 -17.59
CA GLN A 157 -31.65 -14.31 -16.47
C GLN A 157 -31.13 -12.97 -15.94
N PHE A 158 -29.81 -12.79 -15.85
CA PHE A 158 -29.20 -11.50 -15.49
C PHE A 158 -29.52 -10.42 -16.53
N ALA A 159 -29.46 -10.75 -17.82
CA ALA A 159 -29.82 -9.83 -18.88
C ALA A 159 -31.32 -9.44 -18.83
N ASP A 160 -32.20 -10.40 -18.58
CA ASP A 160 -33.65 -10.19 -18.42
C ASP A 160 -33.97 -9.29 -17.21
N TRP A 161 -33.19 -9.37 -16.13
CA TRP A 161 -33.30 -8.48 -14.97
C TRP A 161 -32.64 -7.11 -15.18
N GLY A 162 -31.95 -6.87 -16.29
CA GLY A 162 -31.29 -5.60 -16.54
C GLY A 162 -29.95 -5.42 -15.80
N VAL A 163 -29.27 -6.50 -15.42
CA VAL A 163 -27.92 -6.42 -14.82
C VAL A 163 -26.91 -5.85 -15.82
N ASP A 164 -25.97 -5.04 -15.35
CA ASP A 164 -24.94 -4.35 -16.15
C ASP A 164 -23.50 -4.78 -15.82
N TYR A 165 -23.33 -5.53 -14.72
CA TYR A 165 -22.04 -5.97 -14.22
C TYR A 165 -22.17 -7.35 -13.56
N LEU A 166 -21.22 -8.25 -13.80
CA LEU A 166 -21.12 -9.55 -13.15
C LEU A 166 -19.76 -9.70 -12.47
N LYS A 167 -19.75 -9.86 -11.14
CA LYS A 167 -18.61 -10.45 -10.40
C LYS A 167 -18.76 -11.97 -10.42
N TYR A 168 -17.73 -12.69 -10.87
CA TYR A 168 -17.79 -14.13 -11.08
C TYR A 168 -16.65 -14.85 -10.35
N ASP A 169 -17.00 -15.43 -9.21
CA ASP A 169 -16.09 -16.06 -8.25
C ASP A 169 -15.51 -17.40 -8.73
N ASN A 170 -14.69 -18.05 -7.92
CA ASN A 170 -13.96 -19.28 -8.23
C ASN A 170 -14.21 -20.43 -7.24
N CYS A 171 -14.98 -20.22 -6.16
CA CYS A 171 -15.33 -21.26 -5.19
C CYS A 171 -16.11 -22.43 -5.80
N ASN A 172 -15.90 -23.63 -5.28
CA ASN A 172 -16.60 -24.86 -5.69
C ASN A 172 -16.49 -25.18 -7.20
N ASN A 173 -15.34 -24.86 -7.82
CA ASN A 173 -15.08 -25.03 -9.26
C ASN A 173 -14.94 -26.48 -9.75
N GLN A 174 -14.99 -27.46 -8.85
CA GLN A 174 -14.90 -28.91 -9.15
C GLN A 174 -13.59 -29.34 -9.85
N GLY A 175 -12.53 -28.54 -9.77
CA GLY A 175 -11.28 -28.80 -10.48
C GLY A 175 -11.37 -28.63 -12.00
N VAL A 176 -12.44 -28.01 -12.51
CA VAL A 176 -12.57 -27.69 -13.93
C VAL A 176 -11.63 -26.52 -14.26
N ASP A 177 -10.97 -26.60 -15.41
CA ASP A 177 -10.02 -25.58 -15.89
C ASP A 177 -10.61 -24.15 -15.82
N ALA A 178 -9.84 -23.21 -15.29
CA ALA A 178 -10.28 -21.83 -15.11
C ALA A 178 -10.59 -21.15 -16.45
N ARG A 179 -9.69 -21.28 -17.43
CA ARG A 179 -9.87 -20.63 -18.74
C ARG A 179 -11.16 -21.10 -19.40
N LEU A 180 -11.47 -22.39 -19.33
CA LEU A 180 -12.72 -22.97 -19.85
C LEU A 180 -13.95 -22.40 -19.14
N ARG A 181 -13.98 -22.40 -17.80
CA ARG A 181 -15.13 -21.90 -17.03
C ARG A 181 -15.42 -20.42 -17.31
N TYR A 182 -14.39 -19.57 -17.22
CA TYR A 182 -14.53 -18.13 -17.46
C TYR A 182 -14.86 -17.82 -18.93
N THR A 183 -14.30 -18.55 -19.88
CA THR A 183 -14.66 -18.46 -21.31
C THR A 183 -16.12 -18.82 -21.55
N THR A 184 -16.63 -19.86 -20.89
CA THR A 184 -18.01 -20.33 -21.07
C THR A 184 -19.01 -19.25 -20.61
N MET A 185 -18.77 -18.65 -19.45
CA MET A 185 -19.62 -17.55 -18.97
C MET A 185 -19.48 -16.29 -19.83
N ARG A 186 -18.28 -15.94 -20.33
CA ARG A 186 -18.12 -14.86 -21.33
C ARG A 186 -19.02 -15.08 -22.55
N ASP A 187 -18.99 -16.29 -23.12
CA ASP A 187 -19.77 -16.59 -24.32
C ASP A 187 -21.27 -16.58 -24.02
N ALA A 188 -21.68 -17.05 -22.85
CA ALA A 188 -23.05 -16.95 -22.35
C ALA A 188 -23.51 -15.48 -22.23
N LEU A 189 -22.70 -14.60 -21.62
CA LEU A 189 -23.00 -13.17 -21.51
C LEU A 189 -23.14 -12.52 -22.89
N LYS A 190 -22.21 -12.80 -23.82
CA LYS A 190 -22.27 -12.29 -25.20
C LYS A 190 -23.54 -12.75 -25.93
N ALA A 191 -23.97 -14.00 -25.72
CA ALA A 191 -25.16 -14.56 -26.36
C ALA A 191 -26.47 -13.85 -25.95
N THR A 192 -26.50 -13.19 -24.79
CA THR A 192 -27.67 -12.40 -24.34
C THR A 192 -27.90 -11.14 -25.17
N GLY A 193 -26.86 -10.61 -25.83
CA GLY A 193 -26.89 -9.32 -26.52
C GLY A 193 -26.91 -8.08 -25.60
N ARG A 194 -26.95 -8.25 -24.27
CA ARG A 194 -26.84 -7.15 -23.31
C ARG A 194 -25.38 -6.89 -22.95
N PRO A 195 -24.89 -5.64 -22.99
CA PRO A 195 -23.55 -5.32 -22.49
C PRO A 195 -23.49 -5.47 -20.96
N ILE A 196 -22.69 -6.42 -20.47
CA ILE A 196 -22.47 -6.69 -19.05
C ILE A 196 -20.97 -6.71 -18.78
N VAL A 197 -20.48 -5.83 -17.91
CA VAL A 197 -19.07 -5.82 -17.48
C VAL A 197 -18.77 -7.13 -16.77
N TYR A 198 -17.71 -7.81 -17.18
CA TYR A 198 -17.38 -9.15 -16.68
C TYR A 198 -16.11 -9.12 -15.81
N SER A 199 -16.32 -9.17 -14.50
CA SER A 199 -15.28 -9.18 -13.46
C SER A 199 -14.96 -10.61 -13.02
N ILE A 200 -13.75 -11.05 -13.34
CA ILE A 200 -13.23 -12.38 -13.00
C ILE A 200 -12.68 -12.33 -11.57
N CYS A 201 -13.21 -13.15 -10.66
CA CYS A 201 -12.77 -13.23 -9.28
C CYS A 201 -12.18 -14.61 -9.00
N GLU A 202 -10.93 -14.82 -9.44
CA GLU A 202 -10.18 -16.08 -9.24
C GLU A 202 -8.88 -15.92 -8.43
N TRP A 203 -8.76 -14.78 -7.77
CA TRP A 203 -7.72 -14.46 -6.78
C TRP A 203 -6.26 -14.54 -7.29
N GLY A 204 -6.07 -14.47 -8.61
CA GLY A 204 -4.74 -14.59 -9.22
C GLY A 204 -4.19 -16.01 -9.32
N GLN A 205 -4.93 -17.02 -8.86
CA GLN A 205 -4.48 -18.42 -8.75
C GLN A 205 -3.96 -19.02 -10.05
N ASN A 206 -4.56 -18.65 -11.19
CA ASN A 206 -4.15 -19.12 -12.52
C ASN A 206 -3.56 -18.00 -13.38
N LYS A 207 -3.00 -16.96 -12.76
CA LYS A 207 -2.34 -15.82 -13.43
C LYS A 207 -3.25 -15.19 -14.51
N PRO A 208 -4.43 -14.67 -14.14
CA PRO A 208 -5.43 -14.20 -15.09
C PRO A 208 -4.90 -13.07 -15.98
N TRP A 209 -3.94 -12.27 -15.51
CA TRP A 209 -3.26 -11.27 -16.33
C TRP A 209 -2.60 -11.82 -17.60
N GLU A 210 -2.29 -13.13 -17.69
CA GLU A 210 -1.69 -13.75 -18.89
C GLU A 210 -2.73 -14.23 -19.93
N TRP A 211 -4.02 -14.29 -19.59
CA TRP A 211 -5.03 -14.91 -20.48
C TRP A 211 -6.42 -14.28 -20.44
N ALA A 212 -6.77 -13.56 -19.38
CA ALA A 212 -8.13 -13.07 -19.13
C ALA A 212 -8.49 -11.82 -19.95
N ALA A 213 -7.52 -11.15 -20.57
CA ALA A 213 -7.74 -9.97 -21.42
C ALA A 213 -8.71 -10.23 -22.59
N ASP A 214 -8.72 -11.44 -23.14
CA ASP A 214 -9.68 -11.85 -24.19
C ASP A 214 -10.99 -12.44 -23.61
N VAL A 215 -11.12 -12.48 -22.28
CA VAL A 215 -12.20 -13.15 -21.57
C VAL A 215 -13.07 -12.16 -20.80
N GLY A 216 -12.51 -11.50 -19.79
CA GLY A 216 -13.18 -10.54 -18.92
C GLY A 216 -12.67 -9.12 -19.11
N ASP A 217 -13.36 -8.18 -18.47
CA ASP A 217 -13.03 -6.75 -18.49
C ASP A 217 -12.09 -6.35 -17.35
N LEU A 218 -11.97 -7.21 -16.33
CA LEU A 218 -11.08 -7.07 -15.19
C LEU A 218 -10.94 -8.42 -14.47
N TRP A 219 -9.86 -8.59 -13.72
CA TRP A 219 -9.58 -9.80 -12.95
C TRP A 219 -8.93 -9.52 -11.61
N ARG A 220 -9.43 -10.18 -10.56
CA ARG A 220 -8.80 -10.19 -9.23
C ARG A 220 -7.41 -10.79 -9.32
N THR A 221 -6.42 -10.08 -8.78
CA THR A 221 -5.00 -10.47 -8.84
C THR A 221 -4.48 -11.12 -7.58
N THR A 222 -5.24 -11.05 -6.48
CA THR A 222 -4.87 -11.52 -5.14
C THR A 222 -6.07 -12.09 -4.41
N ASP A 223 -5.82 -12.71 -3.26
CA ASP A 223 -6.84 -12.97 -2.23
C ASP A 223 -7.54 -11.69 -1.76
N ASP A 224 -8.58 -11.86 -0.95
CA ASP A 224 -9.45 -10.78 -0.50
C ASP A 224 -8.71 -9.77 0.39
N ILE A 225 -9.00 -8.49 0.17
CA ILE A 225 -8.57 -7.42 1.06
C ILE A 225 -9.29 -7.52 2.41
N SER A 226 -8.61 -7.04 3.45
CA SER A 226 -9.20 -6.79 4.76
C SER A 226 -8.89 -5.35 5.18
N ASP A 227 -9.76 -4.78 6.00
CA ASP A 227 -9.63 -3.41 6.51
C ASP A 227 -8.51 -3.27 7.57
N ASN A 228 -7.26 -3.46 7.13
CA ASN A 228 -6.06 -3.18 7.89
C ASN A 228 -4.90 -2.87 6.95
N TRP A 229 -3.90 -2.14 7.47
CA TRP A 229 -2.74 -1.68 6.70
C TRP A 229 -1.95 -2.82 6.05
N GLY A 230 -1.74 -3.92 6.77
CA GLY A 230 -0.92 -5.05 6.31
C GLY A 230 -1.51 -5.74 5.07
N SER A 231 -2.83 -5.99 5.09
CA SER A 231 -3.55 -6.55 3.94
C SER A 231 -3.48 -5.63 2.72
N MET A 232 -3.83 -4.35 2.89
CA MET A 232 -3.79 -3.35 1.81
C MET A 232 -2.40 -3.25 1.18
N LEU A 233 -1.36 -3.20 2.00
CA LEU A 233 0.03 -3.13 1.57
C LEU A 233 0.49 -4.37 0.81
N SER A 234 0.15 -5.56 1.31
CA SER A 234 0.49 -6.84 0.67
C SER A 234 -0.13 -6.92 -0.73
N ILE A 235 -1.40 -6.58 -0.86
CA ILE A 235 -2.13 -6.58 -2.13
C ILE A 235 -1.54 -5.57 -3.12
N LEU A 236 -1.25 -4.35 -2.64
CA LEU A 236 -0.59 -3.32 -3.44
C LEU A 236 0.74 -3.82 -4.02
N LYS A 237 1.58 -4.47 -3.21
CA LYS A 237 2.89 -4.98 -3.65
C LYS A 237 2.77 -6.11 -4.66
N GLN A 238 1.76 -6.97 -4.52
CA GLN A 238 1.49 -8.05 -5.48
C GLN A 238 0.94 -7.51 -6.81
N ASN A 239 0.13 -6.45 -6.78
CA ASN A 239 -0.51 -5.90 -7.97
C ASN A 239 0.40 -4.96 -8.80
N LEU A 240 1.28 -4.19 -8.14
CA LEU A 240 2.15 -3.21 -8.82
C LEU A 240 2.98 -3.80 -9.99
N PRO A 241 3.62 -4.97 -9.87
CA PRO A 241 4.37 -5.59 -10.97
C PRO A 241 3.54 -5.97 -12.19
N LEU A 242 2.21 -6.04 -12.06
CA LEU A 242 1.29 -6.46 -13.13
C LEU A 242 0.92 -5.32 -14.09
N ALA A 243 1.49 -4.13 -13.91
CA ALA A 243 1.26 -2.95 -14.75
C ALA A 243 1.31 -3.20 -16.28
N PRO A 244 2.19 -4.06 -16.84
CA PRO A 244 2.21 -4.32 -18.28
C PRO A 244 0.96 -5.01 -18.84
N TYR A 245 0.11 -5.60 -18.00
CA TYR A 245 -1.06 -6.38 -18.40
C TYR A 245 -2.38 -5.60 -18.33
N ALA A 246 -2.40 -4.40 -17.74
CA ALA A 246 -3.59 -3.58 -17.63
C ALA A 246 -3.68 -2.54 -18.76
N GLY A 247 -4.90 -2.29 -19.23
CA GLY A 247 -5.19 -1.35 -20.30
C GLY A 247 -6.69 -1.14 -20.53
N PRO A 248 -7.08 -0.24 -21.44
CA PRO A 248 -8.49 -0.02 -21.78
C PRO A 248 -9.24 -1.31 -22.12
N GLY A 249 -10.26 -1.63 -21.33
CA GLY A 249 -11.09 -2.82 -21.46
C GLY A 249 -10.60 -4.07 -20.72
N HIS A 250 -9.50 -3.98 -19.95
CA HIS A 250 -8.94 -5.11 -19.21
C HIS A 250 -8.04 -4.65 -18.06
N TRP A 251 -8.51 -4.77 -16.82
CA TRP A 251 -7.85 -4.19 -15.65
C TRP A 251 -7.42 -5.24 -14.62
N ASN A 252 -6.26 -5.01 -14.01
CA ASN A 252 -5.90 -5.71 -12.78
C ASN A 252 -6.78 -5.18 -11.63
N ASP A 253 -7.39 -6.10 -10.89
CA ASP A 253 -8.28 -5.80 -9.76
C ASP A 253 -7.60 -6.20 -8.44
N PRO A 254 -6.98 -5.25 -7.72
CA PRO A 254 -6.46 -5.44 -6.37
C PRO A 254 -7.57 -5.41 -5.29
N ASP A 255 -8.80 -5.75 -5.65
CA ASP A 255 -9.96 -5.80 -4.75
C ASP A 255 -10.52 -4.43 -4.33
N MET A 256 -11.65 -4.49 -3.61
CA MET A 256 -12.48 -3.36 -3.23
C MET A 256 -11.78 -2.35 -2.30
N LEU A 257 -12.31 -1.13 -2.26
CA LEU A 257 -11.84 -0.06 -1.38
C LEU A 257 -12.36 -0.25 0.05
N GLU A 258 -11.47 -0.29 1.03
CA GLU A 258 -11.81 -0.34 2.47
C GLU A 258 -12.08 1.03 3.10
N VAL A 259 -11.99 2.10 2.30
CA VAL A 259 -12.13 3.49 2.74
C VAL A 259 -13.39 3.72 3.59
N GLY A 260 -13.19 3.95 4.88
CA GLY A 260 -14.25 4.26 5.85
C GLY A 260 -14.82 3.08 6.64
N ASN A 261 -14.22 1.89 6.60
CA ASN A 261 -14.71 0.72 7.34
C ASN A 261 -14.26 0.68 8.83
N GLY A 262 -13.22 1.44 9.19
CA GLY A 262 -12.83 1.78 10.56
C GLY A 262 -11.53 1.14 11.06
N GLY A 263 -10.93 0.21 10.32
CA GLY A 263 -9.71 -0.52 10.68
C GLY A 263 -8.40 0.17 10.27
N MET A 264 -8.46 1.14 9.37
CA MET A 264 -7.35 2.05 9.04
C MET A 264 -7.65 3.51 9.42
N THR A 265 -6.59 4.32 9.51
CA THR A 265 -6.64 5.78 9.70
C THR A 265 -6.98 6.51 8.40
N ASP A 266 -7.42 7.77 8.48
CA ASP A 266 -7.68 8.60 7.29
C ASP A 266 -6.43 8.78 6.40
N THR A 267 -5.23 8.79 6.99
CA THR A 267 -3.95 8.83 6.25
C THR A 267 -3.76 7.55 5.43
N GLU A 268 -4.00 6.40 6.04
CA GLU A 268 -3.89 5.10 5.39
C GLU A 268 -4.96 4.92 4.31
N TYR A 269 -6.21 5.34 4.55
CA TYR A 269 -7.26 5.34 3.52
C TYR A 269 -6.96 6.27 2.36
N ARG A 270 -6.38 7.45 2.62
CA ARG A 270 -5.92 8.36 1.57
C ARG A 270 -4.83 7.73 0.73
N THR A 271 -3.90 7.02 1.36
CA THR A 271 -2.86 6.23 0.67
C THR A 271 -3.48 5.12 -0.17
N HIS A 272 -4.37 4.31 0.41
CA HIS A 272 -5.07 3.23 -0.29
C HIS A 272 -5.80 3.74 -1.54
N PHE A 273 -6.60 4.81 -1.42
CA PHE A 273 -7.31 5.41 -2.55
C PHE A 273 -6.36 5.98 -3.61
N SER A 274 -5.27 6.65 -3.19
CA SER A 274 -4.26 7.20 -4.09
C SER A 274 -3.56 6.09 -4.89
N MET A 275 -3.19 5.01 -4.22
CA MET A 275 -2.45 3.91 -4.83
C MET A 275 -3.33 3.08 -5.76
N TRP A 276 -4.60 2.82 -5.42
CA TRP A 276 -5.55 2.19 -6.34
C TRP A 276 -5.73 3.03 -7.59
N SER A 277 -5.85 4.36 -7.44
CA SER A 277 -5.99 5.27 -8.59
C SER A 277 -4.75 5.31 -9.49
N VAL A 278 -3.55 5.33 -8.90
CA VAL A 278 -2.30 5.25 -9.66
C VAL A 278 -2.16 3.89 -10.34
N MET A 279 -2.64 2.81 -9.72
CA MET A 279 -2.65 1.47 -10.31
C MET A 279 -3.70 1.29 -11.42
N ALA A 280 -4.56 2.28 -11.68
CA ALA A 280 -5.71 2.11 -12.58
C ALA A 280 -6.60 0.92 -12.17
N ALA A 281 -6.82 0.77 -10.87
CA ALA A 281 -7.62 -0.28 -10.29
C ALA A 281 -9.12 0.06 -10.34
N PRO A 282 -10.02 -0.92 -10.39
CA PRO A 282 -11.44 -0.67 -10.14
C PRO A 282 -11.63 0.04 -8.79
N LEU A 283 -12.39 1.14 -8.78
CA LEU A 283 -12.70 1.90 -7.57
C LEU A 283 -14.09 1.50 -7.05
N LEU A 284 -14.17 0.32 -6.44
CA LEU A 284 -15.40 -0.20 -5.84
C LEU A 284 -15.42 0.08 -4.34
N ILE A 285 -16.27 1.00 -3.90
CA ILE A 285 -16.49 1.33 -2.48
C ILE A 285 -16.99 0.09 -1.74
N GLY A 286 -16.26 -0.35 -0.72
CA GLY A 286 -16.65 -1.47 0.15
C GLY A 286 -17.38 -1.05 1.44
N SER A 287 -17.42 0.24 1.76
CA SER A 287 -17.99 0.76 3.01
C SER A 287 -19.47 1.13 2.94
N ASP A 288 -20.16 1.03 4.08
CA ASP A 288 -21.58 1.41 4.19
C ASP A 288 -21.73 2.93 4.20
N LEU A 289 -21.98 3.51 3.02
CA LEU A 289 -22.10 4.97 2.84
C LEU A 289 -23.22 5.61 3.67
N ARG A 290 -24.18 4.84 4.19
CA ARG A 290 -25.21 5.35 5.11
C ARG A 290 -24.61 5.80 6.45
N LYS A 291 -23.39 5.36 6.76
CA LYS A 291 -22.63 5.65 7.98
C LYS A 291 -21.32 6.40 7.70
N ALA A 292 -21.04 6.79 6.46
CA ALA A 292 -19.78 7.42 6.09
C ALA A 292 -19.58 8.77 6.79
N SER A 293 -18.35 9.01 7.25
CA SER A 293 -17.93 10.30 7.79
C SER A 293 -17.70 11.31 6.66
N GLU A 294 -17.55 12.60 7.01
CA GLU A 294 -17.13 13.63 6.06
C GLU A 294 -15.75 13.32 5.47
N ALA A 295 -14.80 12.86 6.30
CA ALA A 295 -13.46 12.47 5.84
C ALA A 295 -13.51 11.32 4.81
N THR A 296 -14.38 10.32 5.03
CA THR A 296 -14.61 9.23 4.07
C THR A 296 -15.15 9.75 2.74
N LEU A 297 -16.15 10.65 2.78
CA LEU A 297 -16.72 11.24 1.57
C LEU A 297 -15.73 12.16 0.85
N ASP A 298 -14.88 12.88 1.58
CA ASP A 298 -13.82 13.72 1.00
C ASP A 298 -12.77 12.89 0.27
N ILE A 299 -12.38 11.72 0.81
CA ILE A 299 -11.46 10.79 0.15
C ILE A 299 -12.10 10.24 -1.12
N LEU A 300 -13.28 9.64 -1.01
CA LEU A 300 -13.96 8.99 -2.13
C LEU A 300 -14.39 9.98 -3.21
N GLY A 301 -14.75 11.20 -2.84
CA GLY A 301 -15.23 12.26 -3.72
C GLY A 301 -14.15 13.09 -4.40
N ASN A 302 -12.86 12.85 -4.14
CA ASN A 302 -11.78 13.64 -4.73
C ASN A 302 -11.65 13.41 -6.25
N ARG A 303 -12.24 14.34 -7.02
CA ARG A 303 -12.27 14.28 -8.49
C ARG A 303 -10.89 14.38 -9.15
N GLU A 304 -9.90 15.00 -8.51
CA GLU A 304 -8.55 15.08 -9.08
C GLU A 304 -7.83 13.74 -8.99
N VAL A 305 -8.02 13.00 -7.89
CA VAL A 305 -7.46 11.66 -7.71
C VAL A 305 -8.22 10.64 -8.56
N VAL A 306 -9.55 10.73 -8.63
CA VAL A 306 -10.35 9.92 -9.57
C VAL A 306 -9.92 10.17 -11.03
N ALA A 307 -9.61 11.41 -11.41
CA ALA A 307 -9.12 11.70 -12.75
C ALA A 307 -7.74 11.07 -13.04
N VAL A 308 -6.95 10.73 -12.01
CA VAL A 308 -5.75 9.91 -12.20
C VAL A 308 -6.16 8.51 -12.61
N ASP A 309 -7.06 7.88 -11.86
CA ASP A 309 -7.58 6.54 -12.13
C ASP A 309 -8.20 6.44 -13.54
N GLN A 310 -9.14 7.33 -13.81
CA GLN A 310 -9.97 7.38 -15.02
C GLN A 310 -9.27 8.02 -16.23
N ASP A 311 -7.94 8.16 -16.22
CA ASP A 311 -7.23 8.71 -17.37
C ASP A 311 -7.40 7.80 -18.59
N PRO A 312 -7.86 8.35 -19.73
CA PRO A 312 -8.19 7.56 -20.91
C PRO A 312 -6.99 6.97 -21.67
N LEU A 313 -5.74 7.26 -21.26
CA LEU A 313 -4.61 6.46 -21.74
C LEU A 313 -4.64 5.05 -21.14
N GLY A 314 -5.24 4.90 -19.95
CA GLY A 314 -5.49 3.62 -19.32
C GLY A 314 -4.24 2.85 -18.94
N ARG A 315 -3.11 3.53 -18.70
CA ARG A 315 -1.87 2.86 -18.25
C ARG A 315 -1.86 2.76 -16.74
N GLN A 316 -1.70 1.56 -16.19
CA GLN A 316 -1.35 1.37 -14.79
C GLN A 316 0.01 2.02 -14.47
N GLY A 317 0.13 2.62 -13.29
CA GLY A 317 1.38 3.20 -12.80
C GLY A 317 2.46 2.16 -12.53
N ALA A 318 3.72 2.56 -12.70
CA ALA A 318 4.88 1.70 -12.51
C ALA A 318 5.80 2.22 -11.41
N VAL A 319 6.47 1.30 -10.72
CA VAL A 319 7.48 1.62 -9.69
C VAL A 319 8.70 2.25 -10.38
N VAL A 320 9.05 3.46 -9.95
CA VAL A 320 10.27 4.17 -10.36
C VAL A 320 11.42 3.85 -9.42
N SER A 321 11.13 3.77 -8.11
CA SER A 321 12.08 3.34 -7.07
C SER A 321 11.34 2.82 -5.84
N SER A 322 11.96 1.88 -5.13
CA SER A 322 11.48 1.34 -3.87
C SER A 322 12.67 0.95 -2.99
N GLU A 323 12.89 1.65 -1.88
CA GLU A 323 14.02 1.41 -0.98
C GLU A 323 13.60 1.67 0.48
N ASP A 324 13.76 0.68 1.36
CA ASP A 324 13.42 0.75 2.79
C ASP A 324 12.00 1.27 3.07
N GLY A 325 11.00 0.76 2.34
CA GLY A 325 9.60 1.19 2.47
C GLY A 325 9.30 2.58 1.91
N ARG A 326 10.23 3.20 1.17
CA ARG A 326 10.02 4.47 0.47
C ARG A 326 9.81 4.20 -1.01
N TRP A 327 8.62 4.50 -1.50
CA TRP A 327 8.17 4.17 -2.84
C TRP A 327 7.95 5.43 -3.67
N VAL A 328 8.39 5.37 -4.93
CA VAL A 328 8.00 6.31 -5.97
C VAL A 328 7.31 5.52 -7.06
N VAL A 329 6.03 5.80 -7.28
CA VAL A 329 5.23 5.19 -8.35
C VAL A 329 4.77 6.30 -9.29
N ALA A 330 4.93 6.10 -10.60
CA ALA A 330 4.54 7.08 -11.60
C ALA A 330 3.59 6.48 -12.65
N LYS A 331 2.52 7.21 -12.95
CA LYS A 331 1.54 6.90 -14.00
C LYS A 331 1.69 7.93 -15.12
N GLU A 332 1.83 7.43 -16.36
CA GLU A 332 1.74 8.28 -17.54
C GLU A 332 0.29 8.58 -17.87
N MET A 333 0.00 9.86 -18.08
CA MET A 333 -1.33 10.37 -18.39
C MET A 333 -1.45 10.68 -19.89
N LYS A 334 -2.68 10.67 -20.44
CA LYS A 334 -2.92 10.89 -21.87
C LYS A 334 -2.35 12.20 -22.41
N ASP A 335 -2.33 13.25 -21.61
CA ASP A 335 -1.82 14.56 -22.00
C ASP A 335 -0.29 14.67 -21.92
N GLY A 336 0.41 13.58 -21.58
CA GLY A 336 1.86 13.55 -21.41
C GLY A 336 2.34 13.99 -20.03
N SER A 337 1.44 14.38 -19.11
CA SER A 337 1.79 14.60 -17.72
C SER A 337 2.12 13.28 -17.00
N ARG A 338 2.59 13.40 -15.75
CA ARG A 338 2.82 12.25 -14.86
C ARG A 338 2.06 12.45 -13.56
N ALA A 339 1.22 11.49 -13.17
CA ALA A 339 0.83 11.37 -11.78
C ALA A 339 1.95 10.64 -11.02
N VAL A 340 2.39 11.17 -9.88
CA VAL A 340 3.51 10.65 -9.10
C VAL A 340 3.06 10.50 -7.66
N ALA A 341 3.09 9.27 -7.16
CA ALA A 341 2.88 8.95 -5.76
C ALA A 341 4.24 8.82 -5.06
N LEU A 342 4.47 9.65 -4.05
CA LEU A 342 5.52 9.47 -3.06
C LEU A 342 4.88 8.75 -1.87
N PHE A 343 5.07 7.44 -1.79
CA PHE A 343 4.38 6.56 -0.86
C PHE A 343 5.33 6.07 0.25
N ASN A 344 4.97 6.33 1.51
CA ASN A 344 5.71 5.89 2.68
C ASN A 344 5.01 4.71 3.33
N GLU A 345 5.62 3.54 3.25
CA GLU A 345 5.14 2.32 3.88
C GLU A 345 5.43 2.28 5.39
N THR A 346 6.43 3.05 5.85
CA THR A 346 6.99 2.90 7.20
C THR A 346 6.14 3.60 8.26
N GLY A 347 6.28 3.16 9.51
CA GLY A 347 5.61 3.74 10.69
C GLY A 347 6.14 5.10 11.14
N SER A 348 7.00 5.77 10.38
CA SER A 348 7.54 7.10 10.71
C SER A 348 7.61 8.01 9.48
N PRO A 349 7.59 9.35 9.61
CA PRO A 349 7.71 10.24 8.46
C PRO A 349 9.01 10.02 7.68
N GLN A 350 8.91 9.84 6.36
CA GLN A 350 10.06 9.62 5.48
C GLN A 350 10.18 10.73 4.45
N ARG A 351 11.41 11.18 4.18
CA ARG A 351 11.69 12.03 3.03
C ARG A 351 11.78 11.16 1.78
N ILE A 352 10.88 11.38 0.82
CA ILE A 352 10.82 10.65 -0.45
C ILE A 352 10.99 11.65 -1.58
N ALA A 353 11.87 11.32 -2.54
CA ALA A 353 12.26 12.23 -3.60
C ALA A 353 12.46 11.50 -4.93
N THR A 354 12.11 12.19 -6.01
CA THR A 354 12.42 11.82 -7.40
C THR A 354 12.63 13.09 -8.23
N THR A 355 12.76 12.92 -9.55
CA THR A 355 12.87 14.03 -10.48
C THR A 355 11.91 13.87 -11.66
N ALA A 356 11.51 14.99 -12.28
CA ALA A 356 10.71 15.01 -13.50
C ALA A 356 11.31 14.09 -14.59
N ARG A 357 12.63 14.09 -14.75
CA ARG A 357 13.32 13.22 -15.71
C ARG A 357 13.20 11.74 -15.33
N ALA A 358 13.35 11.39 -14.05
CA ALA A 358 13.26 10.00 -13.57
C ALA A 358 11.86 9.41 -13.77
N VAL A 359 10.80 10.24 -13.65
CA VAL A 359 9.41 9.83 -13.94
C VAL A 359 9.06 9.91 -15.44
N GLY A 360 10.04 10.17 -16.31
CA GLY A 360 9.89 10.12 -17.76
C GLY A 360 9.36 11.40 -18.42
N LEU A 361 9.36 12.56 -17.75
CA LEU A 361 9.03 13.83 -18.38
C LEU A 361 10.20 14.36 -19.23
N PRO A 362 9.91 15.06 -20.35
CA PRO A 362 10.94 15.69 -21.17
C PRO A 362 11.61 16.84 -20.41
N GLY A 363 12.85 17.16 -20.78
CA GLY A 363 13.57 18.29 -20.20
C GLY A 363 12.86 19.62 -20.48
N ALA A 364 12.54 20.35 -19.42
CA ALA A 364 11.95 21.68 -19.47
C ALA A 364 12.67 22.66 -18.52
N ALA A 365 12.42 23.97 -18.69
CA ALA A 365 12.98 25.00 -17.80
C ALA A 365 12.44 24.89 -16.36
N ALA A 366 11.17 24.48 -16.24
CA ALA A 366 10.46 24.19 -15.00
C ALA A 366 9.17 23.42 -15.33
N TYR A 367 8.47 22.98 -14.30
CA TYR A 367 7.23 22.21 -14.40
C TYR A 367 6.18 22.80 -13.47
N THR A 368 4.91 22.63 -13.83
CA THR A 368 3.80 22.79 -12.89
C THR A 368 3.62 21.46 -12.14
N LEU A 369 3.52 21.54 -10.82
CA LEU A 369 3.26 20.43 -9.91
C LEU A 369 1.95 20.73 -9.19
N ARG A 370 0.92 19.92 -9.44
CA ARG A 370 -0.39 19.99 -8.79
C ARG A 370 -0.44 18.94 -7.69
N ASP A 371 -0.59 19.37 -6.44
CA ASP A 371 -0.95 18.46 -5.36
C ASP A 371 -2.45 18.18 -5.42
N LEU A 372 -2.81 16.90 -5.56
CA LEU A 372 -4.18 16.47 -5.82
C LEU A 372 -5.03 16.40 -4.55
N TRP A 373 -4.40 16.38 -3.37
CA TRP A 373 -5.08 16.37 -2.07
C TRP A 373 -5.18 17.78 -1.47
N GLU A 374 -4.20 18.64 -1.72
CA GLU A 374 -4.25 20.06 -1.32
C GLU A 374 -5.02 20.93 -2.33
N HIS A 375 -5.35 20.39 -3.51
CA HIS A 375 -5.96 21.12 -4.62
C HIS A 375 -5.18 22.41 -4.93
N ARG A 376 -3.85 22.31 -4.97
CA ARG A 376 -2.95 23.47 -5.18
C ARG A 376 -1.86 23.18 -6.20
N SER A 377 -1.60 24.19 -7.03
CA SER A 377 -0.53 24.15 -8.03
C SER A 377 0.69 24.92 -7.54
N TYR A 378 1.85 24.37 -7.87
CA TYR A 378 3.17 24.89 -7.55
C TYR A 378 4.04 24.88 -8.81
N ASN A 379 5.16 25.61 -8.79
CA ASN A 379 6.24 25.38 -9.75
C ASN A 379 7.39 24.60 -9.10
N THR A 380 8.01 23.73 -9.88
CA THR A 380 9.25 23.00 -9.51
C THR A 380 10.31 23.17 -10.59
N ALA A 381 11.58 23.26 -10.17
CA ALA A 381 12.73 23.21 -11.06
C ALA A 381 13.02 21.81 -11.61
N GLY A 382 12.24 20.80 -11.21
CA GLY A 382 12.33 19.42 -11.66
C GLY A 382 12.49 18.40 -10.53
N THR A 383 12.72 18.83 -9.30
CA THR A 383 12.71 17.96 -8.11
C THR A 383 11.28 17.76 -7.62
N ILE A 384 10.88 16.52 -7.38
CA ILE A 384 9.58 16.15 -6.81
C ILE A 384 9.89 15.48 -5.48
N SER A 385 9.60 16.13 -4.36
CA SER A 385 10.07 15.69 -3.05
C SER A 385 9.16 16.18 -1.94
N ALA A 386 8.96 15.33 -0.93
CA ALA A 386 8.22 15.68 0.27
C ALA A 386 8.70 14.83 1.46
N THR A 387 8.51 15.34 2.68
CA THR A 387 8.46 14.50 3.87
C THR A 387 7.03 13.97 4.01
N VAL A 388 6.87 12.67 3.76
CA VAL A 388 5.59 11.97 3.74
C VAL A 388 5.36 11.35 5.13
N PRO A 389 4.21 11.59 5.79
CA PRO A 389 3.88 11.00 7.09
C PRO A 389 3.96 9.47 7.08
N ALA A 390 4.03 8.86 8.26
CA ALA A 390 3.90 7.41 8.42
C ALA A 390 2.65 6.91 7.68
N HIS A 391 2.80 5.84 6.90
CA HIS A 391 1.73 5.23 6.08
C HIS A 391 1.06 6.21 5.08
N GLY A 392 1.67 7.37 4.84
CA GLY A 392 1.12 8.44 4.03
C GLY A 392 1.52 8.36 2.56
N THR A 393 0.81 9.13 1.74
CA THR A 393 1.12 9.35 0.33
C THR A 393 0.98 10.82 -0.02
N VAL A 394 1.96 11.35 -0.76
CA VAL A 394 1.81 12.61 -1.49
C VAL A 394 1.58 12.25 -2.96
N LEU A 395 0.41 12.62 -3.49
CA LEU A 395 0.04 12.36 -4.88
C LEU A 395 -0.02 13.67 -5.65
N VAL A 396 0.84 13.79 -6.66
CA VAL A 396 0.99 15.00 -7.47
C VAL A 396 0.85 14.71 -8.95
N ARG A 397 0.32 15.66 -9.72
CA ARG A 397 0.40 15.66 -11.19
C ARG A 397 1.43 16.67 -11.65
N VAL A 398 2.38 16.24 -12.47
CA VAL A 398 3.52 17.04 -12.93
C VAL A 398 3.55 17.12 -14.45
N GLN A 399 3.72 18.33 -14.98
CA GLN A 399 3.80 18.54 -16.42
C GLN A 399 4.72 19.71 -16.80
N PRO A 400 5.39 19.65 -17.96
CA PRO A 400 5.95 20.85 -18.58
C PRO A 400 4.81 21.83 -18.85
N ASP A 401 4.98 23.06 -18.41
CA ASP A 401 4.00 24.12 -18.57
C ASP A 401 4.73 25.37 -19.08
N ARG A 402 4.03 26.29 -19.73
CA ARG A 402 4.58 27.63 -20.06
C ARG A 402 4.26 28.65 -18.97
N ASP A 403 3.20 28.42 -18.21
CA ASP A 403 2.69 29.34 -17.20
C ASP A 403 3.08 28.94 -15.77
N TRP A 404 4.05 28.02 -15.62
CA TRP A 404 4.54 27.56 -14.32
C TRP A 404 4.90 28.71 -13.37
N ALA A 405 5.42 29.82 -13.88
CA ALA A 405 5.86 30.96 -13.07
C ALA A 405 4.72 31.70 -12.35
N ALA A 406 3.46 31.50 -12.76
CA ALA A 406 2.29 32.02 -12.06
C ALA A 406 2.03 31.30 -10.72
N ASN A 407 2.47 30.04 -10.62
CA ASN A 407 2.31 29.23 -9.42
C ASN A 407 3.39 29.58 -8.38
N PRO A 408 3.08 29.52 -7.08
CA PRO A 408 4.11 29.63 -6.03
C PRO A 408 5.13 28.49 -6.14
N PRO A 409 6.38 28.69 -5.69
CA PRO A 409 7.34 27.61 -5.67
C PRO A 409 6.92 26.51 -4.69
N ALA A 410 7.11 25.27 -5.10
CA ALA A 410 6.98 24.12 -4.20
C ALA A 410 8.06 24.23 -3.12
N VAL A 411 7.69 23.93 -1.87
CA VAL A 411 8.62 23.89 -0.75
C VAL A 411 8.55 22.54 -0.05
N GLU A 412 9.71 22.02 0.33
CA GLU A 412 9.81 20.83 1.19
C GLU A 412 10.07 21.27 2.63
N LEU A 413 9.19 20.84 3.52
CA LEU A 413 9.38 20.93 4.96
C LEU A 413 10.09 19.65 5.40
N GLY A 414 11.08 19.77 6.28
CA GLY A 414 11.84 18.62 6.75
C GLY A 414 12.44 18.81 8.14
N LEU A 415 13.06 17.73 8.62
CA LEU A 415 13.78 17.65 9.87
C LEU A 415 15.18 17.05 9.59
N ASP A 416 16.22 17.68 10.11
CA ASP A 416 17.56 17.10 10.13
C ASP A 416 17.77 16.37 11.46
N GLY A 417 18.02 15.06 11.41
CA GLY A 417 18.32 14.22 12.58
C GLY A 417 17.10 13.47 13.14
N SER A 418 17.31 12.76 14.25
CA SER A 418 16.27 12.01 14.95
C SER A 418 15.42 12.93 15.84
N LEU A 419 14.15 12.57 16.03
CA LEU A 419 13.22 13.31 16.89
C LEU A 419 13.00 12.61 18.24
N LEU A 420 14.09 12.18 18.87
CA LEU A 420 14.05 11.52 20.18
C LEU A 420 14.37 12.53 21.28
N LEU A 421 13.46 12.65 22.25
CA LEU A 421 13.49 13.62 23.34
C LEU A 421 13.69 12.88 24.67
N GLU A 422 14.89 12.96 25.25
CA GLU A 422 15.13 12.40 26.58
C GLU A 422 14.27 13.12 27.63
N LEU A 423 13.51 12.36 28.41
CA LEU A 423 12.61 12.90 29.42
C LEU A 423 13.35 13.84 30.39
N GLY A 424 12.80 15.05 30.56
CA GLY A 424 13.34 16.07 31.46
C GLY A 424 14.59 16.80 30.94
N ARG A 425 15.03 16.55 29.70
CA ARG A 425 16.16 17.26 29.08
C ARG A 425 15.70 18.05 27.85
N PRO A 426 16.15 19.30 27.68
CA PRO A 426 15.96 20.01 26.42
C PRO A 426 16.69 19.27 25.30
N ALA A 427 16.01 19.05 24.18
CA ALA A 427 16.60 18.52 22.96
C ALA A 427 16.69 19.63 21.91
N THR A 428 17.77 19.61 21.14
CA THR A 428 17.95 20.51 20.00
C THR A 428 17.60 19.78 18.72
N LEU A 429 16.74 20.37 17.92
CA LEU A 429 16.37 19.85 16.59
C LEU A 429 16.52 20.94 15.53
N THR A 430 16.75 20.55 14.27
CA THR A 430 16.85 21.51 13.16
C THR A 430 15.80 21.19 12.11
N THR A 431 14.87 22.11 11.87
CA THR A 431 13.89 22.01 10.78
C THR A 431 14.40 22.71 9.54
N THR A 432 13.98 22.24 8.38
CA THR A 432 14.32 22.83 7.08
C THR A 432 13.07 23.24 6.31
N VAL A 433 13.19 24.35 5.57
CA VAL A 433 12.25 24.74 4.51
C VAL A 433 13.05 24.96 3.25
N THR A 434 12.96 24.01 2.33
CA THR A 434 13.74 23.98 1.08
C THR A 434 12.89 24.43 -0.09
N ASP A 435 13.38 25.39 -0.88
CA ASP A 435 12.70 25.80 -2.11
C ASP A 435 13.03 24.82 -3.26
N LEU A 436 12.01 24.12 -3.75
CA LEU A 436 12.11 23.21 -4.90
C LEU A 436 11.68 23.88 -6.22
N GLY A 437 11.13 25.08 -6.14
CA GLY A 437 10.66 25.87 -7.26
C GLY A 437 11.79 26.49 -8.08
N ARG A 438 11.45 26.92 -9.29
CA ARG A 438 12.33 27.70 -10.16
C ARG A 438 12.31 29.20 -9.84
N THR A 439 11.26 29.67 -9.18
CA THR A 439 11.18 31.01 -8.59
C THR A 439 11.50 30.97 -7.10
N PRO A 440 12.15 32.01 -6.52
CA PRO A 440 12.45 32.02 -5.10
C PRO A 440 11.18 32.08 -4.24
N ALA A 441 11.15 31.32 -3.14
CA ALA A 441 10.19 31.47 -2.07
C ALA A 441 10.52 32.75 -1.28
N THR A 442 9.60 33.73 -1.27
CA THR A 442 9.82 35.04 -0.61
C THR A 442 9.05 35.17 0.69
N ARG A 443 9.51 36.04 1.59
CA ARG A 443 8.92 36.32 2.91
C ARG A 443 8.63 35.03 3.70
N VAL A 444 9.59 34.11 3.69
CA VAL A 444 9.48 32.82 4.36
C VAL A 444 9.43 33.03 5.86
N SER A 445 8.48 32.38 6.53
CA SER A 445 8.41 32.30 7.99
C SER A 445 8.07 30.90 8.45
N VAL A 446 8.67 30.48 9.55
CA VAL A 446 8.56 29.12 10.08
C VAL A 446 8.16 29.18 11.55
N SER A 447 7.30 28.25 11.98
CA SER A 447 6.96 28.04 13.38
C SER A 447 6.91 26.56 13.69
N LEU A 448 7.35 26.16 14.88
CA LEU A 448 7.20 24.82 15.40
C LEU A 448 6.37 24.87 16.67
N THR A 449 5.36 24.01 16.76
CA THR A 449 4.49 23.88 17.93
C THR A 449 4.45 22.43 18.40
N GLY A 450 4.31 22.19 19.70
CA GLY A 450 4.10 20.86 20.27
C GLY A 450 2.84 20.78 21.11
N PRO A 451 2.63 19.65 21.82
CA PRO A 451 1.49 19.47 22.70
C PRO A 451 1.41 20.52 23.81
N ALA A 452 0.23 20.65 24.42
CA ALA A 452 0.03 21.59 25.52
C ALA A 452 1.06 21.36 26.65
N GLY A 453 1.64 22.45 27.16
CA GLY A 453 2.66 22.42 28.22
C GLY A 453 4.10 22.25 27.73
N TRP A 454 4.32 21.84 26.48
CA TRP A 454 5.66 21.71 25.91
C TRP A 454 6.28 23.08 25.64
N THR A 455 7.59 23.19 25.88
CA THR A 455 8.33 24.40 25.55
C THR A 455 9.05 24.20 24.23
N VAL A 456 8.74 25.04 23.23
CA VAL A 456 9.42 25.08 21.92
C VAL A 456 9.98 26.48 21.70
N ARG A 457 11.29 26.62 21.56
CA ARG A 457 11.97 27.91 21.41
C ARG A 457 12.91 27.91 20.21
N PRO A 458 12.81 28.88 19.29
CA PRO A 458 13.79 29.00 18.21
C PRO A 458 15.12 29.53 18.75
N GLU A 459 16.21 28.93 18.29
CA GLU A 459 17.59 29.36 18.57
C GLU A 459 18.23 30.08 17.37
N SER A 460 17.66 29.92 16.18
CA SER A 460 18.10 30.59 14.97
C SER A 460 16.95 31.27 14.23
N ALA A 461 17.26 31.90 13.09
CA ALA A 461 16.30 32.69 12.32
C ALA A 461 15.08 31.85 11.91
N VAL A 462 13.89 32.33 12.28
CA VAL A 462 12.59 31.75 11.89
C VAL A 462 11.99 32.43 10.64
N ARG A 463 12.71 33.39 10.04
CA ARG A 463 12.28 34.15 8.88
C ARG A 463 13.43 34.34 7.90
N ALA A 464 13.12 34.37 6.61
CA ALA A 464 14.03 34.75 5.55
C ALA A 464 13.33 35.66 4.53
N PRO A 465 13.97 36.75 4.06
CA PRO A 465 13.39 37.59 2.99
C PRO A 465 13.15 36.79 1.69
N ALA A 466 14.07 35.88 1.37
CA ALA A 466 13.92 34.93 0.28
C ALA A 466 14.75 33.67 0.57
N VAL A 467 14.27 32.52 0.10
CA VAL A 467 15.02 31.27 -0.02
C VAL A 467 15.17 31.00 -1.51
N PRO A 468 16.39 30.98 -2.07
CA PRO A 468 16.60 30.67 -3.49
C PRO A 468 16.35 29.19 -3.81
N THR A 469 16.05 28.88 -5.08
CA THR A 469 15.95 27.52 -5.61
C THR A 469 17.07 26.61 -5.13
N GLY A 470 16.71 25.46 -4.57
CA GLY A 470 17.63 24.44 -4.06
C GLY A 470 18.35 24.82 -2.76
N LYS A 471 18.00 25.95 -2.14
CA LYS A 471 18.49 26.34 -0.81
C LYS A 471 17.41 26.14 0.24
N ALA A 472 17.83 26.14 1.50
CA ALA A 472 16.94 25.91 2.64
C ALA A 472 17.13 26.99 3.72
N LEU A 473 16.01 27.43 4.31
CA LEU A 473 16.04 28.05 5.63
C LEU A 473 16.15 26.95 6.68
N ARG A 474 17.22 26.99 7.48
CA ARG A 474 17.47 26.03 8.57
C ARG A 474 17.21 26.71 9.91
N THR A 475 16.24 26.19 10.65
CA THR A 475 15.85 26.73 11.94
C THR A 475 16.15 25.72 13.03
N ARG A 476 17.03 26.11 13.96
CA ARG A 476 17.33 25.34 15.16
C ARG A 476 16.32 25.67 16.24
N TRP A 477 15.82 24.64 16.91
CA TRP A 477 14.85 24.76 18.00
C TRP A 477 15.37 24.00 19.20
N THR A 478 15.09 24.53 20.38
CA THR A 478 15.14 23.78 21.63
C THR A 478 13.73 23.40 22.03
N VAL A 479 13.52 22.10 22.23
CA VAL A 479 12.24 21.49 22.62
C VAL A 479 12.40 20.77 23.95
N THR A 480 11.49 21.02 24.87
CA THR A 480 11.47 20.38 26.18
C THR A 480 10.07 19.85 26.48
N ALA A 481 9.96 18.54 26.66
CA ALA A 481 8.76 17.88 27.16
C ALA A 481 8.61 18.17 28.68
N PRO A 482 7.38 18.37 29.20
CA PRO A 482 7.14 18.51 30.63
C PRO A 482 7.69 17.33 31.45
N ALA A 483 8.11 17.60 32.67
CA ALA A 483 8.46 16.53 33.61
C ALA A 483 7.26 15.58 33.81
N GLY A 484 7.51 14.26 33.80
CA GLY A 484 6.46 13.25 33.93
C GLY A 484 5.66 12.95 32.65
N THR A 485 6.07 13.50 31.50
CA THR A 485 5.52 13.08 30.20
C THR A 485 5.78 11.58 30.01
N PRO A 486 4.75 10.76 29.75
CA PRO A 486 4.96 9.34 29.44
C PRO A 486 5.90 9.13 28.25
N THR A 487 6.59 7.99 28.21
CA THR A 487 7.29 7.58 26.99
C THR A 487 6.29 7.29 25.89
N GLY A 488 6.61 7.65 24.65
CA GLY A 488 5.73 7.44 23.52
C GLY A 488 5.94 8.46 22.41
N SER A 489 5.10 8.41 21.38
CA SER A 489 5.12 9.35 20.26
C SER A 489 4.21 10.55 20.52
N TYR A 490 4.70 11.74 20.20
CA TYR A 490 4.00 13.02 20.37
C TYR A 490 4.16 13.90 19.14
N ASP A 491 3.07 14.51 18.69
CA ASP A 491 3.09 15.35 17.50
C ASP A 491 3.72 16.72 17.75
N LEU A 492 4.74 17.04 16.95
CA LEU A 492 5.21 18.41 16.72
C LEU A 492 4.74 18.87 15.34
N THR A 493 4.10 20.03 15.25
CA THR A 493 3.67 20.60 13.98
C THR A 493 4.62 21.70 13.52
N LEU A 494 5.37 21.42 12.45
CA LEU A 494 6.13 22.41 11.71
C LEU A 494 5.20 23.10 10.72
N ARG A 495 5.14 24.44 10.77
CA ARG A 495 4.41 25.25 9.79
C ARG A 495 5.35 26.20 9.08
N ALA A 496 5.22 26.30 7.77
CA ALA A 496 5.93 27.27 6.95
C ALA A 496 4.92 28.12 6.18
N SER A 497 5.25 29.40 5.99
CA SER A 497 4.50 30.31 5.14
C SER A 497 5.47 31.00 4.20
N HIS A 498 5.14 31.10 2.93
CA HIS A 498 5.92 31.82 1.94
C HIS A 498 5.03 32.49 0.90
N ARG A 499 5.65 33.29 0.03
CA ARG A 499 4.99 33.92 -1.10
C ARG A 499 5.71 33.66 -2.41
N SER A 500 4.92 33.53 -3.47
CA SER A 500 5.41 33.63 -4.84
C SER A 500 5.94 35.04 -5.13
N PRO A 501 6.76 35.22 -6.18
CA PRO A 501 7.11 36.57 -6.66
C PRO A 501 5.88 37.43 -6.99
N GLY A 502 4.79 36.81 -7.45
CA GLY A 502 3.50 37.46 -7.70
C GLY A 502 2.67 37.76 -6.43
N GLY A 503 3.18 37.44 -5.24
CA GLY A 503 2.56 37.79 -3.96
C GLY A 503 1.56 36.78 -3.40
N VAL A 504 1.25 35.69 -4.11
CA VAL A 504 0.38 34.59 -3.64
C VAL A 504 0.99 33.96 -2.40
N ARG A 505 0.23 33.90 -1.30
CA ARG A 505 0.65 33.26 -0.06
C ARG A 505 0.32 31.77 -0.09
N VAL A 506 1.27 30.98 0.39
CA VAL A 506 1.13 29.55 0.65
C VAL A 506 1.47 29.30 2.11
N ASP A 507 0.70 28.44 2.74
CA ASP A 507 0.99 27.92 4.07
C ASP A 507 1.06 26.39 3.95
N SER A 508 2.11 25.80 4.51
CA SER A 508 2.36 24.36 4.51
C SER A 508 2.58 23.89 5.94
N ALA A 509 2.17 22.66 6.24
CA ALA A 509 2.36 22.06 7.55
C ALA A 509 2.89 20.64 7.43
N LEU A 510 3.74 20.25 8.37
CA LEU A 510 4.27 18.91 8.51
C LEU A 510 4.14 18.50 9.98
N THR A 511 3.46 17.39 10.23
CA THR A 511 3.44 16.76 11.55
C THR A 511 4.64 15.82 11.66
N LEU A 512 5.43 16.02 12.70
CA LEU A 512 6.60 15.23 13.03
C LEU A 512 6.30 14.44 14.31
N ALA A 513 6.54 13.14 14.28
CA ALA A 513 6.37 12.25 15.43
C ALA A 513 7.61 12.30 16.34
N ALA A 514 7.52 12.98 17.48
CA ALA A 514 8.58 13.07 18.47
C ALA A 514 8.48 11.95 19.49
N GLY A 515 9.50 11.09 19.57
CA GLY A 515 9.58 10.04 20.58
C GLY A 515 10.08 10.62 21.89
N VAL A 516 9.25 10.64 22.93
CA VAL A 516 9.72 10.86 24.31
C VAL A 516 10.30 9.55 24.81
N VAL A 517 11.58 9.59 25.16
CA VAL A 517 12.37 8.41 25.48
C VAL A 517 13.00 8.53 26.86
N VAL A 518 13.26 7.37 27.46
CA VAL A 518 14.02 7.24 28.69
C VAL A 518 15.25 6.41 28.40
N ARG A 519 16.40 6.87 28.89
CA ARG A 519 17.66 6.16 28.75
C ARG A 519 17.59 4.84 29.54
N PRO A 520 18.08 3.72 28.99
CA PRO A 520 18.20 2.48 29.75
C PRO A 520 19.02 2.69 31.04
N PRO A 521 18.72 1.96 32.12
CA PRO A 521 19.55 1.95 33.32
C PRO A 521 20.99 1.53 33.00
N ALA A 522 21.95 2.06 33.77
CA ALA A 522 23.31 1.53 33.75
C ALA A 522 23.33 0.09 34.29
N GLY A 523 24.20 -0.74 33.72
CA GLY A 523 24.31 -2.17 33.97
C GLY A 523 23.76 -3.01 32.81
N THR A 524 23.22 -4.17 33.15
CA THR A 524 22.58 -5.09 32.21
C THR A 524 21.07 -5.01 32.41
N SER A 525 20.33 -4.81 31.32
CA SER A 525 18.86 -4.85 31.29
C SER A 525 18.40 -5.92 30.32
N TYR A 526 17.29 -6.60 30.62
CA TYR A 526 16.61 -7.42 29.62
C TYR A 526 15.88 -6.52 28.64
N LEU A 527 15.98 -6.82 27.35
CA LEU A 527 15.28 -6.06 26.31
C LEU A 527 13.76 -6.16 26.46
N SER A 528 13.25 -7.26 27.00
CA SER A 528 11.82 -7.42 27.33
C SER A 528 11.33 -6.54 28.48
N ASP A 529 12.22 -5.97 29.29
CA ASP A 529 11.87 -5.03 30.37
C ASP A 529 11.97 -3.55 29.93
N LEU A 530 12.58 -3.28 28.78
CA LEU A 530 12.81 -1.92 28.31
C LEU A 530 11.61 -1.39 27.50
N PRO A 531 11.38 -0.07 27.52
CA PRO A 531 10.42 0.57 26.61
C PRO A 531 10.92 0.44 25.16
N TRP A 532 10.00 0.15 24.26
CA TRP A 532 10.28 0.04 22.82
C TRP A 532 10.00 1.37 22.14
N LEU A 533 10.85 1.76 21.20
CA LEU A 533 10.57 2.87 20.28
C LEU A 533 9.47 2.50 19.28
N SER A 534 9.55 1.28 18.76
CA SER A 534 8.56 0.66 17.90
C SER A 534 8.65 -0.86 18.01
N ALA A 535 7.56 -1.53 17.69
CA ALA A 535 7.52 -2.97 17.48
C ALA A 535 6.61 -3.25 16.28
N ALA A 536 7.15 -3.94 15.29
CA ALA A 536 6.45 -4.42 14.11
C ALA A 536 6.67 -5.92 13.97
N ASN A 537 5.66 -6.61 13.48
CA ASN A 537 5.64 -8.06 13.45
C ASN A 537 4.78 -8.54 12.27
N GLY A 538 5.16 -9.64 11.63
CA GLY A 538 4.46 -10.15 10.46
C GLY A 538 3.09 -10.71 10.80
N TYR A 539 2.96 -11.34 11.96
CA TYR A 539 1.73 -11.95 12.44
C TYR A 539 1.64 -11.87 13.97
N GLY A 540 0.49 -11.45 14.49
CA GLY A 540 0.30 -11.16 15.92
C GLY A 540 1.22 -10.06 16.47
N PRO A 541 1.08 -9.69 17.75
CA PRO A 541 1.96 -8.73 18.40
C PRO A 541 3.33 -9.34 18.75
N VAL A 542 4.31 -8.46 19.00
CA VAL A 542 5.57 -8.86 19.66
C VAL A 542 5.29 -9.12 21.13
N GLU A 543 5.77 -10.26 21.62
CA GLU A 543 5.50 -10.75 22.96
C GLU A 543 6.67 -10.55 23.92
N ARG A 544 6.36 -10.28 25.19
CA ARG A 544 7.36 -10.09 26.26
C ARG A 544 7.44 -11.34 27.10
N ASP A 545 8.63 -11.93 27.14
CA ASP A 545 8.95 -13.13 27.94
C ASP A 545 8.15 -14.39 27.59
N THR A 546 7.42 -14.36 26.47
CA THR A 546 6.69 -15.48 25.87
C THR A 546 6.96 -15.50 24.35
N SER A 547 6.74 -16.65 23.72
CA SER A 547 6.73 -16.85 22.27
C SER A 547 5.63 -16.00 21.61
N ASN A 548 5.62 -15.89 20.29
CA ASN A 548 4.51 -15.23 19.59
C ASN A 548 3.24 -16.12 19.67
N GLY A 549 2.11 -15.60 20.17
CA GLY A 549 0.86 -16.37 20.24
C GLY A 549 -0.16 -16.03 19.17
N GLU A 550 0.25 -15.32 18.10
CA GLU A 550 -0.51 -14.99 16.89
C GLU A 550 -1.65 -13.97 17.05
N SER A 551 -2.41 -14.00 18.14
CA SER A 551 -3.70 -13.29 18.20
C SER A 551 -3.66 -12.01 19.02
N ALA A 552 -3.43 -12.11 20.33
CA ALA A 552 -3.60 -11.04 21.29
C ALA A 552 -2.42 -10.98 22.26
N ALA A 553 -1.97 -9.78 22.60
CA ALA A 553 -0.82 -9.60 23.50
C ALA A 553 -0.94 -10.44 24.78
N GLY A 554 0.06 -11.28 25.03
CA GLY A 554 0.16 -12.17 26.18
C GLY A 554 -0.51 -13.53 26.02
N ASP A 555 -0.82 -13.96 24.79
CA ASP A 555 -1.32 -15.31 24.49
C ASP A 555 -0.22 -16.34 24.17
N GLY A 556 1.02 -15.88 24.03
CA GLY A 556 2.20 -16.70 23.79
C GLY A 556 2.49 -17.74 24.88
N HIS A 557 3.27 -18.76 24.49
CA HIS A 557 3.78 -19.80 25.38
C HIS A 557 5.16 -19.43 25.95
N PRO A 558 5.70 -20.17 26.94
CA PRO A 558 7.07 -19.92 27.38
C PRO A 558 8.06 -20.06 26.23
N ILE A 559 8.98 -19.11 26.08
CA ILE A 559 10.02 -19.14 25.03
C ILE A 559 10.83 -20.43 25.15
N THR A 560 10.86 -21.22 24.08
CA THR A 560 11.54 -22.51 24.05
C THR A 560 12.38 -22.69 22.79
N LEU A 561 13.70 -22.85 22.97
CA LEU A 561 14.62 -23.08 21.85
C LEU A 561 15.44 -24.35 22.09
N GLY A 562 15.26 -25.36 21.22
CA GLY A 562 16.02 -26.61 21.28
C GLY A 562 15.84 -27.37 22.60
N GLY A 563 14.65 -27.30 23.19
CA GLY A 563 14.27 -27.92 24.46
C GLY A 563 14.68 -27.12 25.71
N VAL A 564 15.26 -25.93 25.57
CA VAL A 564 15.61 -25.05 26.69
C VAL A 564 14.53 -24.00 26.86
N VAL A 565 13.95 -23.91 28.05
CA VAL A 565 12.97 -22.90 28.42
C VAL A 565 13.68 -21.63 28.91
N TYR A 566 13.33 -20.49 28.35
CA TYR A 566 13.87 -19.19 28.73
C TYR A 566 12.82 -18.37 29.47
N ALA A 567 13.23 -17.76 30.60
CA ALA A 567 12.33 -16.94 31.41
C ALA A 567 12.20 -15.50 30.89
N LYS A 568 13.13 -15.05 30.03
CA LYS A 568 13.21 -13.69 29.52
C LYS A 568 13.51 -13.70 28.03
N GLY A 569 12.89 -12.81 27.28
CA GLY A 569 13.12 -12.68 25.85
C GLY A 569 11.98 -11.98 25.13
N LEU A 570 12.04 -11.97 23.80
CA LEU A 570 10.98 -11.45 22.94
C LEU A 570 10.56 -12.53 21.95
N GLY A 571 9.27 -12.85 21.92
CA GLY A 571 8.67 -13.69 20.88
C GLY A 571 8.16 -12.84 19.72
N VAL A 572 8.52 -13.18 18.49
CA VAL A 572 8.17 -12.44 17.27
C VAL A 572 7.77 -13.41 16.15
N HIS A 573 7.23 -12.85 15.07
CA HIS A 573 6.93 -13.56 13.82
C HIS A 573 7.55 -12.81 12.64
N ALA A 574 8.27 -13.51 11.76
CA ALA A 574 8.89 -12.86 10.61
C ALA A 574 7.86 -12.29 9.59
N ASP A 575 8.13 -11.20 8.89
CA ASP A 575 9.21 -10.23 9.17
C ASP A 575 8.88 -9.43 10.45
N SER A 576 9.85 -9.21 11.32
CA SER A 576 9.68 -8.39 12.53
C SER A 576 10.79 -7.36 12.71
N ALA A 577 10.47 -6.29 13.44
CA ALA A 577 11.42 -5.26 13.83
C ALA A 577 11.04 -4.64 15.19
N VAL A 578 11.95 -4.71 16.16
CA VAL A 578 11.79 -4.07 17.49
C VAL A 578 12.93 -3.08 17.70
N GLU A 579 12.59 -1.81 17.96
CA GLU A 579 13.56 -0.73 18.14
C GLU A 579 13.67 -0.29 19.61
N PHE A 580 14.90 -0.04 20.06
CA PHE A 580 15.24 0.36 21.41
C PHE A 580 16.07 1.63 21.41
N TYR A 581 15.74 2.55 22.30
CA TYR A 581 16.59 3.71 22.56
C TYR A 581 17.73 3.33 23.50
N THR A 582 18.97 3.63 23.10
CA THR A 582 20.18 3.36 23.89
C THR A 582 20.87 4.63 24.36
N GLY A 583 20.49 5.79 23.84
CA GLY A 583 21.06 7.09 24.21
C GLY A 583 22.57 7.21 23.99
N ALA A 584 23.14 6.42 23.08
CA ALA A 584 24.58 6.29 22.84
C ALA A 584 25.41 5.87 24.07
N THR A 585 24.76 5.31 25.10
CA THR A 585 25.45 4.85 26.32
C THR A 585 25.66 3.35 26.41
N CYS A 586 24.98 2.59 25.55
CA CYS A 586 25.05 1.13 25.57
C CYS A 586 26.18 0.63 24.67
N ARG A 587 26.68 -0.56 24.98
CA ARG A 587 27.88 -1.16 24.39
C ARG A 587 27.60 -2.48 23.70
N THR A 588 26.73 -3.31 24.25
CA THR A 588 26.55 -4.68 23.74
C THR A 588 25.10 -5.12 23.83
N VAL A 589 24.65 -5.80 22.78
CA VAL A 589 23.41 -6.59 22.76
C VAL A 589 23.79 -8.06 22.65
N THR A 590 23.13 -8.92 23.43
CA THR A 590 23.30 -10.38 23.36
C THR A 590 21.94 -11.07 23.42
N ALA A 591 21.75 -12.14 22.67
CA ALA A 591 20.59 -13.03 22.77
C ALA A 591 20.97 -14.44 22.30
N ASP A 592 20.22 -15.43 22.76
CA ASP A 592 20.11 -16.73 22.12
C ASP A 592 18.92 -16.68 21.15
N VAL A 593 19.13 -16.99 19.87
CA VAL A 593 18.10 -16.83 18.84
C VAL A 593 17.76 -18.14 18.14
N GLY A 594 16.52 -18.30 17.71
CA GLY A 594 16.05 -19.49 16.99
C GLY A 594 14.55 -19.44 16.68
N VAL A 595 14.05 -20.48 16.02
CA VAL A 595 12.61 -20.70 15.82
C VAL A 595 12.06 -21.37 17.08
N ASP A 596 10.94 -20.89 17.62
CA ASP A 596 10.34 -21.43 18.84
C ASP A 596 9.92 -22.89 18.64
N ASP A 597 10.15 -23.73 19.66
CA ASP A 597 9.83 -25.16 19.67
C ASP A 597 8.31 -25.44 19.57
N GLU A 598 7.44 -24.45 19.77
CA GLU A 598 5.98 -24.58 19.59
C GLU A 598 5.56 -24.83 18.15
N LYS A 599 6.44 -24.51 17.18
CA LYS A 599 6.22 -24.79 15.77
C LYS A 599 6.95 -26.08 15.37
N ASP A 600 6.21 -27.00 14.76
CA ASP A 600 6.66 -28.35 14.44
C ASP A 600 7.00 -28.57 12.95
N GLY A 601 7.00 -27.51 12.11
CA GLY A 601 7.66 -27.57 10.81
C GLY A 601 7.39 -26.41 9.87
N ARG A 602 8.45 -26.04 9.13
CA ARG A 602 8.60 -25.03 8.04
C ARG A 602 9.12 -23.65 8.41
N GLY A 603 9.21 -23.29 9.69
CA GLY A 603 9.77 -22.00 10.06
C GLY A 603 11.21 -21.84 9.56
N THR A 604 11.46 -20.81 8.75
CA THR A 604 12.80 -20.44 8.32
C THR A 604 13.01 -18.95 8.51
N VAL A 605 13.95 -18.58 9.39
CA VAL A 605 14.14 -17.17 9.77
C VAL A 605 15.61 -16.79 9.84
N ALA A 606 15.92 -15.52 9.63
CA ALA A 606 17.25 -14.97 9.90
C ALA A 606 17.15 -13.78 10.86
N PHE A 607 18.10 -13.69 11.79
CA PHE A 607 18.14 -12.66 12.82
C PHE A 607 19.20 -11.62 12.49
N GLU A 608 18.89 -10.35 12.71
CA GLU A 608 19.81 -9.24 12.49
C GLU A 608 19.74 -8.23 13.65
N ILE A 609 20.90 -7.72 14.06
CA ILE A 609 21.01 -6.60 14.99
C ILE A 609 21.55 -5.41 14.21
N TRP A 610 20.83 -4.29 14.25
CA TRP A 610 21.20 -3.05 13.60
C TRP A 610 21.45 -1.95 14.65
N ALA A 611 22.45 -1.11 14.40
CA ALA A 611 22.86 0.00 15.26
C ALA A 611 22.89 1.29 14.40
N ASP A 612 21.96 2.22 14.65
CA ASP A 612 21.77 3.45 13.85
C ASP A 612 21.80 3.21 12.32
N GLY A 613 21.11 2.16 11.86
CA GLY A 613 21.03 1.79 10.44
C GLY A 613 22.23 1.02 9.91
N ARG A 614 23.23 0.70 10.74
CA ARG A 614 24.33 -0.22 10.38
C ARG A 614 24.05 -1.62 10.91
N LYS A 615 23.99 -2.63 10.04
CA LYS A 615 23.94 -4.03 10.45
C LYS A 615 25.20 -4.37 11.25
N ALA A 616 25.02 -4.67 12.54
CA ALA A 616 26.09 -4.92 13.49
C ALA A 616 26.35 -6.41 13.67
N ALA A 617 25.31 -7.25 13.59
CA ALA A 617 25.42 -8.70 13.57
C ALA A 617 24.23 -9.30 12.79
N ALA A 618 24.41 -10.53 12.29
CA ALA A 618 23.33 -11.32 11.72
C ALA A 618 23.65 -12.81 11.79
N THR A 619 22.62 -13.64 11.68
CA THR A 619 22.74 -15.09 11.45
C THR A 619 22.59 -15.39 9.96
N GLY A 620 22.85 -16.65 9.59
CA GLY A 620 22.22 -17.22 8.39
C GLY A 620 20.77 -17.62 8.70
N VAL A 621 20.12 -18.31 7.75
CA VAL A 621 18.79 -18.90 7.97
C VAL A 621 18.87 -19.99 9.04
N LEU A 622 17.99 -19.90 10.03
CA LEU A 622 17.75 -20.86 11.10
C LEU A 622 16.41 -21.55 10.85
N THR A 623 16.27 -22.78 11.33
CA THR A 623 15.08 -23.62 11.17
C THR A 623 14.72 -24.28 12.49
N ASN A 624 13.51 -24.79 12.67
CA ASN A 624 13.09 -25.55 13.86
C ASN A 624 14.02 -26.74 14.22
N ALA A 625 14.77 -27.29 13.25
CA ALA A 625 15.73 -28.36 13.50
C ALA A 625 17.04 -27.91 14.17
N MET A 626 17.29 -26.59 14.26
CA MET A 626 18.49 -26.02 14.87
C MET A 626 18.17 -25.56 16.29
N GLY A 627 19.01 -25.93 17.25
CA GLY A 627 18.93 -25.36 18.60
C GLY A 627 19.35 -23.88 18.63
N ALA A 628 19.18 -23.27 19.81
CA ALA A 628 19.53 -21.88 20.08
C ALA A 628 20.91 -21.48 19.54
N ARG A 629 20.98 -20.32 18.88
CA ARG A 629 22.20 -19.73 18.35
C ARG A 629 22.54 -18.45 19.11
N PRO A 630 23.70 -18.36 19.76
CA PRO A 630 24.10 -17.11 20.40
C PRO A 630 24.41 -16.05 19.35
N LEU A 631 23.84 -14.87 19.52
CA LEU A 631 24.06 -13.68 18.70
C LEU A 631 24.46 -12.51 19.58
N SER A 632 25.50 -11.78 19.18
CA SER A 632 26.03 -10.64 19.92
C SER A 632 26.48 -9.54 18.96
N ALA A 633 26.27 -8.29 19.36
CA ALA A 633 26.63 -7.11 18.58
C ALA A 633 27.22 -5.99 19.46
N ASP A 634 28.28 -5.34 18.96
CA ASP A 634 28.77 -4.06 19.49
C ASP A 634 27.91 -2.92 18.95
N VAL A 635 27.25 -2.22 19.88
CA VAL A 635 26.33 -1.11 19.64
C VAL A 635 26.86 0.20 20.23
N THR A 636 28.16 0.26 20.55
CA THR A 636 28.78 1.43 21.16
C THR A 636 28.56 2.69 20.32
N GLY A 637 28.04 3.74 20.96
CA GLY A 637 27.78 5.04 20.33
C GLY A 637 26.48 5.11 19.53
N ALA A 638 25.75 4.00 19.36
CA ALA A 638 24.47 4.01 18.67
C ALA A 638 23.38 4.67 19.53
N GLN A 639 22.50 5.46 18.94
CA GLN A 639 21.31 6.01 19.62
C GLN A 639 20.13 5.05 19.64
N VAL A 640 20.02 4.23 18.59
CA VAL A 640 18.96 3.25 18.38
C VAL A 640 19.57 1.90 18.03
N VAL A 641 19.06 0.86 18.69
CA VAL A 641 19.31 -0.54 18.34
C VAL A 641 18.02 -1.13 17.81
N ARG A 642 18.07 -1.81 16.68
CA ARG A 642 16.94 -2.52 16.09
C ARG A 642 17.25 -4.01 16.00
N LEU A 643 16.34 -4.82 16.53
CA LEU A 643 16.31 -6.27 16.39
C LEU A 643 15.38 -6.61 15.23
N VAL A 644 15.87 -7.33 14.23
CA VAL A 644 15.11 -7.69 13.02
C VAL A 644 15.10 -9.19 12.86
N VAL A 645 13.93 -9.75 12.54
CA VAL A 645 13.81 -11.11 12.01
C VAL A 645 13.28 -11.03 10.59
N THR A 646 13.93 -11.72 9.66
CA THR A 646 13.49 -11.81 8.26
C THR A 646 13.07 -13.23 7.91
N ASP A 647 12.14 -13.38 6.97
CA ASP A 647 11.85 -14.64 6.26
C ASP A 647 13.15 -15.25 5.68
N GLY A 648 13.27 -16.57 5.73
CA GLY A 648 14.36 -17.33 5.11
C GLY A 648 14.22 -17.49 3.59
N GLY A 649 13.12 -17.01 3.01
CA GLY A 649 12.88 -16.88 1.57
C GLY A 649 11.93 -17.92 1.01
N ASP A 650 11.19 -18.62 1.87
CA ASP A 650 10.14 -19.58 1.51
C ASP A 650 8.73 -19.15 1.96
N GLY A 651 8.61 -17.92 2.47
CA GLY A 651 7.37 -17.34 2.98
C GLY A 651 7.25 -17.54 4.48
N VAL A 652 6.39 -16.75 5.12
CA VAL A 652 6.38 -16.59 6.58
C VAL A 652 5.66 -17.71 7.36
N ASP A 653 5.44 -18.88 6.76
CA ASP A 653 4.67 -19.97 7.39
C ASP A 653 5.44 -20.56 8.59
N SER A 654 4.87 -20.46 9.79
CA SER A 654 5.45 -20.97 11.04
C SER A 654 6.75 -20.27 11.49
N ASP A 655 6.95 -19.02 11.08
CA ASP A 655 8.12 -18.19 11.42
C ASP A 655 8.07 -17.57 12.82
N HIS A 656 7.66 -18.35 13.82
CA HIS A 656 7.73 -17.94 15.23
C HIS A 656 9.18 -17.96 15.68
N ALA A 657 9.72 -16.78 15.95
CA ALA A 657 11.14 -16.57 16.20
C ALA A 657 11.35 -15.91 17.56
N ASP A 658 12.37 -16.34 18.29
CA ASP A 658 12.65 -15.81 19.61
C ASP A 658 14.00 -15.10 19.71
N TRP A 659 13.98 -13.99 20.42
CA TRP A 659 15.15 -13.37 21.03
C TRP A 659 15.22 -13.78 22.50
N ALA A 660 15.66 -15.01 22.77
CA ALA A 660 15.75 -15.57 24.11
C ALA A 660 16.95 -15.01 24.90
N ASP A 661 16.78 -14.83 26.21
CA ASP A 661 17.77 -14.20 27.11
C ASP A 661 18.33 -12.86 26.57
N ALA A 662 17.50 -12.11 25.82
CA ALA A 662 17.92 -10.91 25.13
C ALA A 662 18.25 -9.78 26.11
N ARG A 663 19.51 -9.33 26.10
CA ARG A 663 20.09 -8.37 27.05
C ARG A 663 20.76 -7.21 26.34
N LEU A 664 20.72 -6.05 26.98
CA LEU A 664 21.41 -4.83 26.61
C LEU A 664 22.32 -4.38 27.76
N VAL A 665 23.58 -4.07 27.46
CA VAL A 665 24.57 -3.61 28.42
C VAL A 665 24.91 -2.14 28.19
N CYS A 666 24.73 -1.31 29.21
CA CYS A 666 25.08 0.11 29.25
C CYS A 666 26.02 0.35 30.46
#